data_AF-A0A850F0Z8-F1
#
_entry.id   AF-A0A850F0Z8-F1
#
_cell.length_a   1.000
_cell.length_b   1.000
_cell.length_c   1.000
_cell.angle_alpha   90.00
_cell.angle_beta   90.00
_cell.angle_gamma   90.00
#
_symmetry.space_group_name_H-M   'P 1'
#
loop_
_entity.id
_entity.type
_entity.pdbx_description
1 polymer ?
#
loop_
_entity_poly.entity_id
_entity_poly.type
_entity_poly.pdbx_seq_one_letter_code
_entity_poly.pdbx_strand_id
1 'polypeptide(L)'
;MNLTGTEIRIRGKVQGVGFRPFVWQLARQLGLRGSVYNDGAGVAIRLVENAAPLLARLKSDCPPLARIDSVESRPYRWRQLPGDFQIRDSACGAMATHIAPDAATCPDCLREMNDPGDRRYRYPFINCTHCGPRLTIIRAMPYDRPATAMAGFPLCPDCAREYRDPADRRFHAQPVACPRCGPQIRWRGADGSQADGEAALQATLDALRAGLIVAIKGVGGFHLACDATSEAAVQRLRLRKGRPAKPLAVMLPDVQALSEQVAALLATPAAPIVLEQKRLLPTLCDSIAPGLNQVGVMLPSTPLHHLLMQEIKRPLVMTSGNASGRPPALDNDRALTELADIADGWLLHDRAVLQRMDDSLLQRDGRIVRRARGFVPDAIELPPGFSDAPPTLCVGADQKNTLCLLRERQAILSQHLGDLSDDATLAQWRQIRDRLCRLYDFTPHHAVADAHPDYLSVRLAQESGLPLLRVRHHHAHVAACLAEHRWPLEGGPVIALALDGTGWGEDRLWGGECLKVDYRRCQHLGGLPAVALPGGSLASRQPWRNLLAHLQAWVPDWQRLPEAHALLSHPWQPLLRACERGINAPQASSTGRLFDAVAAALACAPEKLSYEGEAACLLQALAERHGPVTHPVTLPLRGNRLDLVTFWHQWLNWRAAPGARAWAFHDALAHGLAMLARHHAQSSGLDTLVCTGGVIHNALLRTRLTYWLGSLRCLFPAQLPAGDGAIAFGQAVIAAAHFSSPQDKS
;
A
#
# COMPACT_ATOMS: atom_id res chain seq x y z
N MET A 1 45.35 -28.58 20.70
CA MET A 1 43.93 -28.67 20.31
C MET A 1 43.64 -27.54 19.35
N ASN A 2 43.13 -27.83 18.16
CA ASN A 2 42.80 -26.78 17.18
C ASN A 2 41.62 -25.95 17.71
N LEU A 3 41.88 -24.71 18.13
CA LEU A 3 40.87 -23.72 18.54
C LEU A 3 40.13 -23.13 17.32
N THR A 4 40.01 -23.90 16.24
CA THR A 4 39.44 -23.45 14.97
C THR A 4 37.94 -23.73 14.96
N GLY A 5 37.16 -22.72 14.58
CA GLY A 5 35.74 -22.81 14.34
C GLY A 5 35.34 -21.95 13.15
N THR A 6 34.05 -21.68 13.01
CA THR A 6 33.50 -20.85 11.93
C THR A 6 32.67 -19.72 12.50
N GLU A 7 32.88 -18.50 12.00
CA GLU A 7 31.94 -17.40 12.21
C GLU A 7 31.09 -17.24 10.95
N ILE A 8 29.77 -17.25 11.15
CA ILE A 8 28.75 -17.07 10.14
C ILE A 8 28.11 -15.72 10.41
N ARG A 9 28.07 -14.87 9.39
CA ARG A 9 27.37 -13.60 9.37
C ARG A 9 26.07 -13.77 8.59
N ILE A 10 24.96 -13.41 9.21
CA ILE A 10 23.64 -13.42 8.60
C ILE A 10 23.13 -11.99 8.54
N ARG A 11 22.76 -11.54 7.33
CA ARG A 11 22.19 -10.21 7.07
C ARG A 11 20.74 -10.35 6.59
N GLY A 12 19.98 -9.26 6.76
CA GLY A 12 18.57 -9.16 6.39
C GLY A 12 17.68 -8.89 7.59
N LYS A 13 16.43 -9.34 7.52
CA LYS A 13 15.44 -9.18 8.58
C LYS A 13 15.62 -10.28 9.62
N VAL A 14 16.66 -10.15 10.44
CA VAL A 14 17.05 -11.17 11.42
C VAL A 14 17.14 -10.64 12.86
N GLN A 15 16.76 -9.38 13.09
CA GLN A 15 16.71 -8.78 14.42
C GLN A 15 15.27 -8.41 14.81
N GLY A 16 14.92 -8.54 16.09
CA GLY A 16 13.57 -8.25 16.59
C GLY A 16 12.47 -9.23 16.14
N VAL A 17 12.86 -10.37 15.54
CA VAL A 17 11.96 -11.37 14.91
C VAL A 17 12.10 -12.77 15.50
N GLY A 18 12.69 -12.90 16.70
CA GLY A 18 12.91 -14.21 17.34
C GLY A 18 14.06 -15.04 16.74
N PHE A 19 14.94 -14.45 15.93
CA PHE A 19 16.00 -15.19 15.24
C PHE A 19 17.08 -15.76 16.16
N ARG A 20 17.59 -15.00 17.15
CA ARG A 20 18.62 -15.50 18.09
C ARG A 20 18.13 -16.70 18.92
N PRO A 21 16.92 -16.67 19.50
CA PRO A 21 16.35 -17.83 20.18
C PRO A 21 16.21 -19.03 19.26
N PHE A 22 15.72 -18.80 18.03
CA PHE A 22 15.62 -19.86 17.04
C PHE A 22 16.98 -20.50 16.73
N VAL A 23 18.04 -19.71 16.49
CA VAL A 23 19.40 -20.22 16.30
C VAL A 23 19.87 -21.02 17.51
N TRP A 24 19.61 -20.53 18.73
CA TRP A 24 19.99 -21.20 19.96
C TRP A 24 19.28 -22.54 20.15
N GLN A 25 17.96 -22.59 19.94
CA GLN A 25 17.16 -23.82 20.02
C GLN A 25 17.66 -24.84 18.98
N LEU A 26 17.89 -24.38 17.75
CA LEU A 26 18.37 -25.21 16.65
C LEU A 26 19.77 -25.76 16.93
N ALA A 27 20.68 -24.92 17.44
CA ALA A 27 22.02 -25.34 17.82
C ALA A 27 22.01 -26.41 18.91
N ARG A 28 21.13 -26.29 19.91
CA ARG A 28 20.97 -27.32 20.96
C ARG A 28 20.41 -28.63 20.42
N GLN A 29 19.40 -28.58 19.54
CA GLN A 29 18.85 -29.77 18.89
C GLN A 29 19.90 -30.51 18.07
N LEU A 30 20.87 -29.79 17.50
CA LEU A 30 21.96 -30.33 16.69
C LEU A 30 23.23 -30.65 17.50
N GLY A 31 23.22 -30.45 18.83
CA GLY A 31 24.39 -30.70 19.68
C GLY A 31 25.60 -29.80 19.40
N LEU A 32 25.39 -28.60 18.85
CA LEU A 32 26.44 -27.65 18.49
C LEU A 32 26.87 -26.81 19.68
N ARG A 33 28.15 -26.40 19.72
CA ARG A 33 28.70 -25.47 20.72
C ARG A 33 29.12 -24.16 20.06
N GLY A 34 28.92 -23.06 20.75
CA GLY A 34 29.15 -21.76 20.14
C GLY A 34 28.42 -20.60 20.78
N SER A 35 28.20 -19.57 19.98
CA SER A 35 27.42 -18.41 20.42
C SER A 35 26.70 -17.73 19.28
N VAL A 36 25.54 -17.13 19.58
CA VAL A 36 24.84 -16.20 18.70
C VAL A 36 24.69 -14.84 19.36
N TYR A 37 24.89 -13.76 18.60
CA TYR A 37 24.65 -12.39 19.06
C TYR A 37 24.25 -11.46 17.92
N ASN A 38 23.64 -10.32 18.28
CA ASN A 38 23.36 -9.24 17.34
C ASN A 38 24.49 -8.20 17.41
N ASP A 39 24.79 -7.60 16.27
CA ASP A 39 25.54 -6.35 16.19
C ASP A 39 24.93 -5.43 15.12
N GLY A 40 25.54 -4.28 14.86
CA GLY A 40 25.03 -3.30 13.89
C GLY A 40 24.86 -3.84 12.46
N ALA A 41 25.54 -4.94 12.10
CA ALA A 41 25.55 -5.49 10.74
C ALA A 41 24.58 -6.68 10.53
N GLY A 42 23.98 -7.22 11.60
CA GLY A 42 23.06 -8.37 11.52
C GLY A 42 23.20 -9.34 12.68
N VAL A 43 23.14 -10.64 12.39
CA VAL A 43 23.35 -11.72 13.37
C VAL A 43 24.69 -12.38 13.11
N ALA A 44 25.49 -12.55 14.15
CA ALA A 44 26.72 -13.33 14.12
C ALA A 44 26.53 -14.65 14.86
N ILE A 45 26.89 -15.76 14.22
CA ILE A 45 26.88 -17.10 14.80
C ILE A 45 28.32 -17.60 14.78
N ARG A 46 28.85 -17.99 15.94
CA ARG A 46 30.16 -18.63 16.04
C ARG A 46 29.95 -20.08 16.44
N LEU A 47 30.56 -21.00 15.72
CA LEU A 47 30.47 -22.44 15.95
C LEU A 47 31.86 -23.04 16.16
N VAL A 48 31.92 -24.08 16.98
CA VAL A 48 33.10 -24.95 17.09
C VAL A 48 33.03 -26.03 16.00
N GLU A 49 31.86 -26.62 15.81
CA GLU A 49 31.59 -27.69 14.85
C GLU A 49 31.27 -27.17 13.43
N ASN A 50 31.03 -28.09 12.50
CA ASN A 50 30.65 -27.79 11.12
C ASN A 50 29.31 -27.01 11.06
N ALA A 51 29.31 -25.89 10.32
CA ALA A 51 28.16 -25.03 10.11
C ALA A 51 27.07 -25.60 9.19
N ALA A 52 27.38 -26.57 8.33
CA ALA A 52 26.49 -27.02 7.26
C ALA A 52 25.10 -27.50 7.74
N PRO A 53 24.96 -28.32 8.80
CA PRO A 53 23.65 -28.75 9.29
C PRO A 53 22.80 -27.60 9.83
N LEU A 54 23.43 -26.64 10.52
CA LEU A 54 22.75 -25.44 11.02
C LEU A 54 22.25 -24.59 9.85
N LEU A 55 23.13 -24.31 8.87
CA LEU A 55 22.79 -23.47 7.71
C LEU A 55 21.65 -24.04 6.86
N ALA A 56 21.57 -25.38 6.73
CA ALA A 56 20.46 -26.02 6.03
C ALA A 56 19.12 -25.76 6.76
N ARG A 57 19.07 -25.96 8.07
CA ARG A 57 17.86 -25.75 8.87
C ARG A 57 17.50 -24.28 9.08
N LEU A 58 18.47 -23.38 9.12
CA LEU A 58 18.20 -21.93 9.14
C LEU A 58 17.45 -21.47 7.89
N LYS A 59 17.65 -22.13 6.74
CA LYS A 59 16.94 -21.83 5.50
C LYS A 59 15.55 -22.47 5.46
N SER A 60 15.40 -23.71 5.93
CA SER A 60 14.11 -24.43 5.88
C SER A 60 13.12 -23.98 6.95
N ASP A 61 13.61 -23.70 8.17
CA ASP A 61 12.77 -23.53 9.37
C ASP A 61 12.78 -22.07 9.88
N CYS A 62 13.14 -21.12 9.02
CA CYS A 62 13.29 -19.71 9.38
C CYS A 62 12.01 -19.15 10.05
N PRO A 63 12.11 -18.38 11.15
CA PRO A 63 10.95 -17.80 11.81
C PRO A 63 10.06 -16.99 10.84
N PRO A 64 8.73 -16.94 11.04
CA PRO A 64 7.81 -16.37 10.06
C PRO A 64 8.05 -14.91 9.67
N LEU A 65 8.63 -14.12 10.58
CA LEU A 65 8.96 -12.72 10.35
C LEU A 65 10.41 -12.52 9.93
N ALA A 66 11.23 -13.57 9.95
CA ALA A 66 12.64 -13.48 9.62
C ALA A 66 12.87 -13.74 8.13
N ARG A 67 13.83 -13.02 7.55
CA ARG A 67 14.29 -13.22 6.18
C ARG A 67 15.81 -13.11 6.15
N ILE A 68 16.45 -14.14 5.63
CA ILE A 68 17.89 -14.20 5.44
C ILE A 68 18.20 -13.70 4.02
N ASP A 69 18.85 -12.55 3.93
CA ASP A 69 19.20 -11.93 2.63
C ASP A 69 20.60 -12.36 2.18
N SER A 70 21.55 -12.49 3.12
CA SER A 70 22.88 -13.05 2.82
C SER A 70 23.46 -13.83 4.00
N VAL A 71 24.34 -14.77 3.66
CA VAL A 71 25.11 -15.58 4.61
C VAL A 71 26.57 -15.57 4.17
N GLU A 72 27.46 -15.08 5.02
CA GLU A 72 28.91 -15.10 4.81
C GLU A 72 29.55 -15.97 5.89
N SER A 73 30.47 -16.86 5.53
CA SER A 73 31.20 -17.70 6.49
C SER A 73 32.68 -17.42 6.44
N ARG A 74 33.32 -17.27 7.59
CA ARG A 74 34.78 -17.09 7.71
C ARG A 74 35.37 -17.97 8.80
N PRO A 75 36.63 -18.41 8.69
CA PRO A 75 37.33 -19.08 9.77
C PRO A 75 37.37 -18.21 11.03
N TYR A 76 37.15 -18.82 12.19
CA TYR A 76 37.20 -18.16 13.49
C TYR A 76 38.14 -18.91 14.42
N ARG A 77 38.94 -18.18 15.21
CA ARG A 77 39.80 -18.77 16.24
C ARG A 77 39.26 -18.44 17.62
N TRP A 78 38.89 -19.47 18.37
CA TRP A 78 38.45 -19.36 19.75
C TRP A 78 39.65 -19.10 20.66
N ARG A 79 39.47 -18.24 21.67
CA ARG A 79 40.45 -18.13 22.77
C ARG A 79 40.30 -19.28 23.77
N GLN A 80 39.05 -19.66 24.01
CA GLN A 80 38.63 -20.78 24.83
C GLN A 80 37.37 -21.38 24.19
N LEU A 81 37.30 -22.71 24.10
CA LEU A 81 36.12 -23.38 23.55
C LEU A 81 34.95 -23.24 24.55
N PRO A 82 33.74 -22.88 24.08
CA PRO A 82 32.56 -22.85 24.92
C PRO A 82 32.12 -24.28 25.28
N GLY A 83 31.58 -24.45 26.48
CA GLY A 83 30.98 -25.72 26.92
C GLY A 83 29.68 -26.04 26.17
N ASP A 84 28.85 -25.01 25.93
CA ASP A 84 27.53 -25.11 25.30
C ASP A 84 27.32 -23.99 24.27
N PHE A 85 26.16 -23.99 23.59
CA PHE A 85 25.73 -22.88 22.74
C PHE A 85 25.02 -21.78 23.56
N GLN A 86 25.48 -20.53 23.42
CA GLN A 86 25.00 -19.40 24.24
C GLN A 86 24.46 -18.24 23.39
N ILE A 87 23.37 -17.61 23.84
CA ILE A 87 22.96 -16.29 23.34
C ILE A 87 23.78 -15.26 24.11
N ARG A 88 24.65 -14.51 23.43
CA ARG A 88 25.44 -13.43 24.04
C ARG A 88 24.75 -12.09 23.89
N ASP A 89 25.12 -11.15 24.77
CA ASP A 89 24.68 -9.76 24.69
C ASP A 89 25.04 -9.14 23.34
N SER A 90 24.15 -8.26 22.87
CA SER A 90 24.35 -7.53 21.62
C SER A 90 25.57 -6.62 21.72
N ALA A 91 26.37 -6.52 20.65
CA ALA A 91 27.46 -5.55 20.56
C ALA A 91 26.97 -4.22 19.98
N CYS A 92 27.36 -3.09 20.59
CA CYS A 92 27.05 -1.75 20.07
C CYS A 92 27.88 -1.46 18.79
N GLY A 93 27.23 -0.87 17.79
CA GLY A 93 27.84 -0.40 16.55
C GLY A 93 26.87 0.48 15.76
N ALA A 94 27.35 1.17 14.72
CA ALA A 94 26.50 1.99 13.84
C ALA A 94 25.33 1.17 13.29
N MET A 95 24.11 1.67 13.46
CA MET A 95 22.88 0.90 13.26
C MET A 95 22.55 0.72 11.77
N ALA A 96 22.66 -0.52 11.28
CA ALA A 96 22.05 -0.97 10.01
C ALA A 96 20.88 -1.94 10.26
N THR A 97 20.11 -1.74 11.33
CA THR A 97 19.08 -2.70 11.76
C THR A 97 17.72 -2.45 11.10
N HIS A 98 17.14 -3.49 10.50
CA HIS A 98 15.80 -3.45 9.92
C HIS A 98 14.71 -3.52 11.01
N ILE A 99 13.73 -2.62 10.94
CA ILE A 99 12.52 -2.66 11.78
C ILE A 99 11.49 -3.56 11.11
N ALA A 100 10.97 -4.55 11.83
CA ALA A 100 9.90 -5.39 11.32
C ALA A 100 8.54 -4.65 11.28
N PRO A 101 7.68 -4.92 10.27
CA PRO A 101 6.31 -4.46 10.22
C PRO A 101 5.47 -5.10 11.33
N ASP A 102 4.32 -4.49 11.63
CA ASP A 102 3.30 -5.11 12.47
C ASP A 102 2.80 -6.40 11.83
N ALA A 103 2.63 -7.45 12.65
CA ALA A 103 2.25 -8.78 12.18
C ALA A 103 0.96 -9.28 12.84
N ALA A 104 0.13 -9.97 12.07
CA ALA A 104 -1.09 -10.60 12.55
C ALA A 104 -0.80 -11.67 13.61
N THR A 105 -1.77 -11.94 14.49
CA THR A 105 -1.67 -12.96 15.54
C THR A 105 -1.27 -14.31 14.95
N CYS A 106 -0.17 -14.90 15.43
CA CYS A 106 0.26 -16.21 14.94
C CYS A 106 -0.67 -17.34 15.44
N PRO A 107 -0.71 -18.50 14.74
CA PRO A 107 -1.58 -19.63 15.12
C PRO A 107 -1.40 -20.10 16.56
N ASP A 108 -0.18 -20.09 17.09
CA ASP A 108 0.07 -20.51 18.47
C ASP A 108 -0.51 -19.54 19.50
N CYS A 109 -0.36 -18.23 19.30
CA CYS A 109 -0.98 -17.26 20.20
C CYS A 109 -2.51 -17.32 20.09
N LEU A 110 -3.04 -17.63 18.91
CA LEU A 110 -4.47 -17.85 18.76
C LEU A 110 -4.94 -19.11 19.52
N ARG A 111 -4.16 -20.21 19.48
CA ARG A 111 -4.42 -21.42 20.28
C ARG A 111 -4.40 -21.12 21.77
N GLU A 112 -3.37 -20.44 22.27
CA GLU A 112 -3.26 -20.03 23.70
C GLU A 112 -4.43 -19.11 24.12
N MET A 113 -4.83 -18.17 23.26
CA MET A 113 -5.98 -17.29 23.54
C MET A 113 -7.30 -18.05 23.66
N ASN A 114 -7.41 -19.20 22.98
CA ASN A 114 -8.63 -20.01 22.94
C ASN A 114 -8.60 -21.19 23.92
N ASP A 115 -7.51 -21.36 24.69
CA ASP A 115 -7.37 -22.43 25.68
C ASP A 115 -7.81 -21.91 27.07
N PRO A 116 -8.91 -22.41 27.66
CA PRO A 116 -9.37 -22.00 28.99
C PRO A 116 -8.36 -22.25 30.12
N GLY A 117 -7.40 -23.17 29.92
CA GLY A 117 -6.33 -23.44 30.87
C GLY A 117 -5.14 -22.49 30.76
N ASP A 118 -5.03 -21.70 29.69
CA ASP A 118 -3.91 -20.77 29.51
C ASP A 118 -4.14 -19.48 30.30
N ARG A 119 -3.07 -18.95 30.89
CA ARG A 119 -3.07 -17.68 31.64
C ARG A 119 -3.43 -16.45 30.81
N ARG A 120 -3.42 -16.58 29.48
CA ARG A 120 -3.80 -15.56 28.50
C ARG A 120 -5.08 -15.92 27.75
N TYR A 121 -5.89 -16.85 28.28
CA TYR A 121 -7.22 -17.11 27.78
C TYR A 121 -8.00 -15.81 27.59
N ARG A 122 -8.53 -15.63 26.37
CA ARG A 122 -9.26 -14.43 25.92
C ARG A 122 -8.54 -13.09 26.12
N TYR A 123 -7.22 -13.06 26.24
CA TYR A 123 -6.49 -11.81 26.45
C TYR A 123 -6.31 -11.00 25.14
N PRO A 124 -6.90 -9.78 25.01
CA PRO A 124 -6.97 -9.05 23.73
C PRO A 124 -5.64 -8.45 23.23
N PHE A 125 -4.54 -8.63 23.97
CA PHE A 125 -3.21 -8.14 23.58
C PHE A 125 -2.14 -9.23 23.56
N ILE A 126 -2.53 -10.50 23.56
CA ILE A 126 -1.59 -11.63 23.45
C ILE A 126 -0.70 -11.48 22.20
N ASN A 127 0.60 -11.69 22.39
CA ASN A 127 1.59 -11.72 21.33
C ASN A 127 2.79 -12.57 21.74
N CYS A 128 3.70 -12.80 20.79
CA CYS A 128 5.02 -13.38 20.98
C CYS A 128 6.03 -12.71 20.05
N THR A 129 7.25 -13.24 19.99
CA THR A 129 8.31 -12.72 19.09
C THR A 129 7.95 -12.81 17.60
N HIS A 130 7.04 -13.71 17.23
CA HIS A 130 6.62 -13.95 15.83
C HIS A 130 5.37 -13.18 15.39
N CYS A 131 4.71 -12.41 16.27
CA CYS A 131 3.49 -11.68 15.91
C CYS A 131 3.25 -10.41 16.74
N GLY A 132 2.20 -9.67 16.41
CA GLY A 132 1.75 -8.50 17.14
C GLY A 132 2.36 -7.18 16.64
N PRO A 133 2.09 -6.07 17.33
CA PRO A 133 2.53 -4.75 16.91
C PRO A 133 4.06 -4.61 16.99
N ARG A 134 4.62 -3.83 16.06
CA ARG A 134 6.03 -3.48 15.94
C ARG A 134 6.13 -1.98 15.69
N LEU A 135 6.27 -1.54 14.44
CA LEU A 135 6.44 -0.12 14.09
C LEU A 135 5.40 0.81 14.75
N THR A 136 4.15 0.35 14.88
CA THR A 136 3.06 1.13 15.51
C THR A 136 3.28 1.50 16.97
N ILE A 137 4.14 0.77 17.68
CA ILE A 137 4.40 0.95 19.12
C ILE A 137 5.83 1.38 19.44
N ILE A 138 6.73 1.49 18.45
CA ILE A 138 8.14 1.87 18.69
C ILE A 138 8.24 3.39 18.85
N ARG A 139 8.80 3.84 19.97
CA ARG A 139 9.07 5.26 20.24
C ARG A 139 10.45 5.66 19.72
N ALA A 140 11.46 4.86 20.01
CA ALA A 140 12.85 5.05 19.62
C ALA A 140 13.54 3.70 19.45
N MET A 141 14.72 3.73 18.81
CA MET A 141 15.63 2.59 18.77
C MET A 141 16.73 2.75 19.84
N PRO A 142 17.36 1.66 20.32
CA PRO A 142 17.14 0.25 19.98
C PRO A 142 15.75 -0.26 20.38
N TYR A 143 15.28 -1.33 19.71
CA TYR A 143 13.95 -1.91 19.95
C TYR A 143 13.91 -2.67 21.29
N ASP A 144 13.64 -1.92 22.36
CA ASP A 144 13.47 -2.42 23.71
C ASP A 144 12.21 -1.88 24.38
N ARG A 145 11.62 -2.64 25.31
CA ARG A 145 10.35 -2.33 25.96
C ARG A 145 10.23 -0.87 26.46
N PRO A 146 11.24 -0.26 27.14
CA PRO A 146 11.17 1.13 27.59
C PRO A 146 11.05 2.15 26.45
N ALA A 147 11.54 1.81 25.26
CA ALA A 147 11.44 2.61 24.05
C ALA A 147 10.18 2.28 23.23
N THR A 148 9.13 1.72 23.85
CA THR A 148 7.86 1.41 23.18
C THR A 148 6.65 1.96 23.94
N ALA A 149 5.46 1.83 23.35
CA ALA A 149 4.18 2.06 24.03
C ALA A 149 3.93 1.14 25.24
N MET A 150 4.75 0.10 25.41
CA MET A 150 4.64 -0.86 26.52
C MET A 150 5.46 -0.44 27.76
N ALA A 151 6.16 0.69 27.71
CA ALA A 151 6.98 1.21 28.81
C ALA A 151 6.17 1.44 30.11
N GLY A 152 4.91 1.88 29.98
CA GLY A 152 4.00 2.10 31.11
C GLY A 152 3.42 0.83 31.74
N PHE A 153 3.80 -0.36 31.25
CA PHE A 153 3.26 -1.64 31.68
C PHE A 153 4.37 -2.54 32.23
N PRO A 154 4.73 -2.45 33.53
CA PRO A 154 5.76 -3.28 34.15
C PRO A 154 5.44 -4.78 34.03
N LEU A 155 6.45 -5.61 33.76
CA LEU A 155 6.24 -7.06 33.69
C LEU A 155 5.96 -7.63 35.08
N CYS A 156 4.89 -8.40 35.20
CA CYS A 156 4.68 -9.22 36.39
C CYS A 156 5.64 -10.43 36.44
N PRO A 157 5.79 -11.12 37.59
CA PRO A 157 6.78 -12.19 37.75
C PRO A 157 6.74 -13.28 36.68
N ASP A 158 5.55 -13.76 36.30
CA ASP A 158 5.41 -14.80 35.27
C ASP A 158 5.82 -14.32 33.87
N CYS A 159 5.43 -13.10 33.48
CA CYS A 159 5.86 -12.54 32.20
C CYS A 159 7.35 -12.22 32.19
N ALA A 160 7.92 -11.82 33.33
CA ALA A 160 9.36 -11.59 33.46
C ALA A 160 10.16 -12.90 33.33
N ARG A 161 9.63 -14.02 33.85
CA ARG A 161 10.21 -15.36 33.66
C ARG A 161 10.25 -15.74 32.18
N GLU A 162 9.10 -15.71 31.49
CA GLU A 162 9.04 -16.03 30.05
C GLU A 162 9.89 -15.09 29.19
N TYR A 163 9.95 -13.81 29.55
CA TYR A 163 10.77 -12.82 28.82
C TYR A 163 12.28 -13.13 28.90
N ARG A 164 12.73 -13.75 29.99
CA ARG A 164 14.15 -14.08 30.26
C ARG A 164 14.53 -15.52 29.93
N ASP A 165 13.57 -16.41 29.71
CA ASP A 165 13.83 -17.83 29.42
C ASP A 165 14.03 -18.06 27.91
N PRO A 166 15.24 -18.41 27.43
CA PRO A 166 15.51 -18.67 26.01
C PRO A 166 14.70 -19.82 25.41
N ALA A 167 14.16 -20.72 26.23
CA ALA A 167 13.30 -21.81 25.78
C ALA A 167 11.86 -21.35 25.51
N ASP A 168 11.42 -20.22 26.09
CA ASP A 168 10.08 -19.69 25.91
C ASP A 168 9.95 -18.90 24.58
N ARG A 169 8.82 -19.07 23.90
CA ARG A 169 8.49 -18.34 22.66
C ARG A 169 8.43 -16.81 22.83
N ARG A 170 8.29 -16.33 24.08
CA ARG A 170 8.25 -14.93 24.48
C ARG A 170 9.58 -14.40 24.99
N PHE A 171 10.67 -15.16 24.86
CA PHE A 171 12.01 -14.66 25.13
C PHE A 171 12.29 -13.36 24.38
N HIS A 172 12.57 -12.27 25.10
CA HIS A 172 12.74 -10.92 24.54
C HIS A 172 11.58 -10.43 23.65
N ALA A 173 10.37 -10.95 23.84
CA ALA A 173 9.17 -10.36 23.23
C ALA A 173 8.88 -9.02 23.90
N GLN A 174 9.39 -7.93 23.32
CA GLN A 174 9.26 -6.58 23.87
C GLN A 174 7.81 -6.20 24.25
N PRO A 175 6.76 -6.57 23.48
CA PRO A 175 5.39 -6.24 23.82
C PRO A 175 4.66 -7.33 24.64
N VAL A 176 5.38 -8.28 25.24
CA VAL A 176 4.76 -9.35 26.04
C VAL A 176 3.97 -8.76 27.21
N ALA A 177 2.78 -9.28 27.43
CA ALA A 177 1.95 -8.94 28.58
C ALA A 177 0.95 -10.07 28.88
N CYS A 178 0.14 -9.88 29.92
CA CYS A 178 -0.96 -10.76 30.32
C CYS A 178 -2.04 -9.89 31.01
N PRO A 179 -3.23 -10.45 31.35
CA PRO A 179 -4.30 -9.69 32.00
C PRO A 179 -3.88 -8.94 33.28
N ARG A 180 -2.87 -9.44 34.02
CA ARG A 180 -2.40 -8.82 35.27
C ARG A 180 -1.55 -7.56 35.07
N CYS A 181 -0.78 -7.48 33.99
CA CYS A 181 0.31 -6.49 33.85
C CYS A 181 0.29 -5.73 32.53
N GLY A 182 -0.71 -5.99 31.70
CA GLY A 182 -0.80 -5.46 30.37
C GLY A 182 -1.97 -4.51 30.16
N PRO A 183 -2.09 -4.02 28.93
CA PRO A 183 -3.20 -3.17 28.51
C PRO A 183 -4.57 -3.80 28.76
N GLN A 184 -5.56 -2.94 28.98
CA GLN A 184 -6.96 -3.29 29.19
C GLN A 184 -7.87 -2.62 28.15
N ILE A 185 -8.98 -3.28 27.83
CA ILE A 185 -10.02 -2.74 26.97
C ILE A 185 -11.11 -2.06 27.80
N ARG A 186 -11.73 -1.02 27.24
CA ARG A 186 -12.82 -0.25 27.84
C ARG A 186 -13.88 0.08 26.80
N TRP A 187 -15.15 -0.01 27.20
CA TRP A 187 -16.30 0.45 26.45
C TRP A 187 -16.71 1.84 26.92
N ARG A 188 -17.12 2.68 25.97
CA ARG A 188 -17.86 3.92 26.23
C ARG A 188 -19.01 4.04 25.23
N GLY A 189 -20.25 4.09 25.70
CA GLY A 189 -21.42 4.33 24.86
C GLY A 189 -21.71 5.83 24.70
N ALA A 190 -22.38 6.20 23.61
CA ALA A 190 -22.88 7.57 23.43
C ALA A 190 -23.94 7.97 24.47
N ASP A 191 -24.61 6.99 25.07
CA ASP A 191 -25.55 7.13 26.19
C ASP A 191 -24.87 7.35 27.56
N GLY A 192 -23.53 7.37 27.60
CA GLY A 192 -22.75 7.49 28.82
C GLY A 192 -22.42 6.17 29.50
N SER A 193 -22.88 5.03 28.99
CA SER A 193 -22.53 3.70 29.51
C SER A 193 -21.02 3.44 29.45
N GLN A 194 -20.48 2.75 30.45
CA GLN A 194 -19.07 2.38 30.53
C GLN A 194 -18.92 0.95 31.05
N ALA A 195 -17.94 0.23 30.53
CA ALA A 195 -17.55 -1.09 31.01
C ALA A 195 -16.06 -1.32 30.76
N ASP A 196 -15.44 -2.23 31.49
CA ASP A 196 -14.03 -2.60 31.33
C ASP A 196 -13.88 -4.11 31.10
N GLY A 197 -12.76 -4.54 30.51
CA GLY A 197 -12.43 -5.95 30.32
C GLY A 197 -13.47 -6.72 29.49
N GLU A 198 -13.84 -7.93 29.95
CA GLU A 198 -14.81 -8.78 29.23
C GLU A 198 -16.19 -8.11 29.08
N ALA A 199 -16.62 -7.31 30.07
CA ALA A 199 -17.88 -6.57 29.98
C ALA A 199 -17.84 -5.50 28.88
N ALA A 200 -16.67 -4.90 28.61
CA ALA A 200 -16.49 -3.98 27.48
C ALA A 200 -16.60 -4.69 26.12
N LEU A 201 -16.04 -5.90 26.03
CA LEU A 201 -16.18 -6.75 24.84
C LEU A 201 -17.65 -7.11 24.60
N GLN A 202 -18.36 -7.54 25.65
CA GLN A 202 -19.78 -7.88 25.57
C GLN A 202 -20.65 -6.69 25.16
N ALA A 203 -20.46 -5.51 25.77
CA ALA A 203 -21.17 -4.29 25.40
C ALA A 203 -20.95 -3.91 23.92
N THR A 204 -19.72 -4.10 23.42
CA THR A 204 -19.41 -3.89 22.00
C THR A 204 -20.16 -4.85 21.10
N LEU A 205 -20.19 -6.14 21.46
CA LEU A 205 -20.91 -7.16 20.70
C LEU A 205 -22.41 -6.88 20.66
N ASP A 206 -22.99 -6.47 21.77
CA ASP A 206 -24.42 -6.15 21.87
C ASP A 206 -24.78 -4.91 21.05
N ALA A 207 -23.94 -3.87 21.07
CA ALA A 207 -24.11 -2.70 20.20
C ALA A 207 -24.04 -3.07 18.71
N LEU A 208 -23.06 -3.88 18.29
CA LEU A 208 -22.95 -4.33 16.90
C LEU A 208 -24.14 -5.21 16.49
N ARG A 209 -24.61 -6.11 17.36
CA ARG A 209 -25.82 -6.94 17.12
C ARG A 209 -27.09 -6.09 17.01
N ALA A 210 -27.16 -4.99 17.74
CA ALA A 210 -28.24 -3.99 17.62
C ALA A 210 -28.11 -3.12 16.35
N GLY A 211 -27.12 -3.37 15.49
CA GLY A 211 -26.90 -2.65 14.24
C GLY A 211 -26.29 -1.26 14.42
N LEU A 212 -25.77 -0.94 15.60
CA LEU A 212 -25.10 0.33 15.90
C LEU A 212 -23.70 0.39 15.26
N ILE A 213 -23.16 1.59 15.17
CA ILE A 213 -21.81 1.85 14.65
C ILE A 213 -20.85 1.97 15.84
N VAL A 214 -19.84 1.11 15.90
CA VAL A 214 -18.83 1.14 16.96
C VAL A 214 -17.47 1.58 16.42
N ALA A 215 -16.83 2.53 17.09
CA ALA A 215 -15.43 2.86 16.86
C ALA A 215 -14.52 1.92 17.67
N ILE A 216 -13.70 1.12 16.99
CA ILE A 216 -12.83 0.12 17.60
C ILE A 216 -11.37 0.56 17.46
N LYS A 217 -10.65 0.64 18.57
CA LYS A 217 -9.22 0.96 18.55
C LYS A 217 -8.40 -0.25 18.09
N GLY A 218 -7.76 -0.11 16.93
CA GLY A 218 -6.88 -1.12 16.35
C GLY A 218 -5.40 -0.85 16.63
N VAL A 219 -4.54 -1.60 15.93
CA VAL A 219 -3.07 -1.48 16.06
C VAL A 219 -2.50 -0.20 15.43
N GLY A 220 -3.07 0.23 14.30
CA GLY A 220 -2.58 1.39 13.52
C GLY A 220 -3.47 2.63 13.58
N GLY A 221 -4.56 2.59 14.35
CA GLY A 221 -5.57 3.64 14.43
C GLY A 221 -6.95 3.05 14.72
N PHE A 222 -7.99 3.88 14.69
CA PHE A 222 -9.37 3.44 14.88
C PHE A 222 -10.01 2.91 13.60
N HIS A 223 -10.94 1.97 13.75
CA HIS A 223 -11.89 1.53 12.73
C HIS A 223 -13.32 1.90 13.15
N LEU A 224 -14.20 2.21 12.20
CA LEU A 224 -15.65 2.22 12.38
C LEU A 224 -16.20 0.89 11.89
N ALA A 225 -16.99 0.24 12.74
CA ALA A 225 -17.55 -1.08 12.52
C ALA A 225 -19.07 -1.10 12.66
N CYS A 226 -19.73 -1.84 11.77
CA CYS A 226 -21.15 -2.17 11.84
C CYS A 226 -21.42 -3.46 11.05
N ASP A 227 -22.59 -4.07 11.24
CA ASP A 227 -22.99 -5.29 10.55
C ASP A 227 -23.03 -5.07 9.02
N ALA A 228 -22.16 -5.78 8.28
CA ALA A 228 -22.04 -5.63 6.83
C ALA A 228 -23.16 -6.34 6.05
N THR A 229 -24.02 -7.09 6.74
CA THR A 229 -25.21 -7.72 6.18
C THR A 229 -26.44 -6.81 6.29
N SER A 230 -26.38 -5.76 7.13
CA SER A 230 -27.49 -4.84 7.38
C SER A 230 -27.40 -3.58 6.50
N GLU A 231 -28.28 -3.50 5.50
CA GLU A 231 -28.40 -2.33 4.62
C GLU A 231 -28.62 -1.04 5.42
N ALA A 232 -29.48 -1.06 6.44
CA ALA A 232 -29.76 0.09 7.29
C ALA A 232 -28.53 0.57 8.07
N ALA A 233 -27.74 -0.36 8.63
CA ALA A 233 -26.52 -0.01 9.38
C ALA A 233 -25.44 0.58 8.45
N VAL A 234 -25.26 -0.02 7.28
CA VAL A 234 -24.28 0.45 6.29
C VAL A 234 -24.67 1.81 5.71
N GLN A 235 -25.94 2.03 5.39
CA GLN A 235 -26.42 3.33 4.90
C GLN A 235 -26.26 4.43 5.95
N ARG A 236 -26.60 4.15 7.21
CA ARG A 236 -26.37 5.07 8.33
C ARG A 236 -24.88 5.43 8.47
N LEU A 237 -23.98 4.45 8.36
CA LEU A 237 -22.54 4.70 8.37
C LEU A 237 -22.10 5.59 7.20
N ARG A 238 -22.60 5.33 5.99
CA ARG A 238 -22.27 6.14 4.80
C ARG A 238 -22.73 7.59 4.93
N LEU A 239 -23.95 7.79 5.42
CA LEU A 239 -24.53 9.12 5.66
C LEU A 239 -23.69 9.90 6.67
N ARG A 240 -23.49 9.34 7.88
CA ARG A 240 -22.73 10.02 8.95
C ARG A 240 -21.27 10.28 8.58
N LYS A 241 -20.64 9.37 7.82
CA LYS A 241 -19.24 9.53 7.36
C LYS A 241 -19.10 10.46 6.15
N GLY A 242 -20.19 10.83 5.46
CA GLY A 242 -20.12 11.57 4.20
C GLY A 242 -19.43 10.78 3.08
N ARG A 243 -19.68 9.47 3.00
CA ARG A 243 -19.02 8.53 2.07
C ARG A 243 -20.05 7.74 1.26
N PRO A 244 -20.68 8.33 0.22
CA PRO A 244 -21.82 7.73 -0.45
C PRO A 244 -21.45 6.47 -1.24
N ALA A 245 -20.35 6.47 -2.02
CA ALA A 245 -20.08 5.36 -2.94
C ALA A 245 -18.77 4.60 -2.69
N LYS A 246 -17.71 5.25 -2.16
CA LYS A 246 -16.39 4.61 -1.98
C LYS A 246 -16.53 3.28 -1.22
N PRO A 247 -16.07 2.14 -1.78
CA PRO A 247 -16.29 0.81 -1.20
C PRO A 247 -15.80 0.69 0.24
N LEU A 248 -16.53 -0.03 1.06
CA LEU A 248 -16.18 -0.31 2.46
C LEU A 248 -15.50 -1.67 2.55
N ALA A 249 -14.42 -1.75 3.33
CA ALA A 249 -13.77 -3.03 3.59
C ALA A 249 -14.58 -3.82 4.62
N VAL A 250 -14.57 -5.15 4.50
CA VAL A 250 -15.36 -6.06 5.33
C VAL A 250 -14.45 -7.12 5.95
N MET A 251 -14.48 -7.23 7.28
CA MET A 251 -13.87 -8.34 8.00
C MET A 251 -14.81 -9.53 8.03
N LEU A 252 -14.31 -10.68 7.55
CA LEU A 252 -15.06 -11.93 7.51
C LEU A 252 -14.69 -12.83 8.70
N PRO A 253 -15.63 -13.66 9.20
CA PRO A 253 -15.36 -14.58 10.30
C PRO A 253 -14.44 -15.75 9.88
N ASP A 254 -14.54 -16.17 8.61
CA ASP A 254 -13.79 -17.29 8.04
C ASP A 254 -13.53 -17.07 6.54
N VAL A 255 -12.87 -18.05 5.90
CA VAL A 255 -12.46 -18.01 4.50
C VAL A 255 -13.28 -18.92 3.59
N GLN A 256 -14.33 -19.58 4.08
CA GLN A 256 -14.98 -20.69 3.36
C GLN A 256 -15.55 -20.27 1.99
N ALA A 257 -16.05 -19.05 1.88
CA ALA A 257 -16.63 -18.51 0.64
C ALA A 257 -15.59 -17.92 -0.34
N LEU A 258 -14.30 -17.90 0.03
CA LEU A 258 -13.26 -17.22 -0.73
C LEU A 258 -12.52 -18.16 -1.68
N SER A 259 -11.91 -17.59 -2.71
CA SER A 259 -10.96 -18.34 -3.54
C SER A 259 -9.69 -18.70 -2.76
N GLU A 260 -9.07 -19.84 -3.08
CA GLU A 260 -7.84 -20.31 -2.42
C GLU A 260 -6.72 -19.26 -2.45
N GLN A 261 -6.54 -18.59 -3.59
CA GLN A 261 -5.57 -17.52 -3.76
C GLN A 261 -5.81 -16.35 -2.79
N VAL A 262 -7.07 -15.92 -2.66
CA VAL A 262 -7.44 -14.82 -1.75
C VAL A 262 -7.28 -15.27 -0.29
N ALA A 263 -7.71 -16.49 0.06
CA ALA A 263 -7.53 -17.05 1.39
C ALA A 263 -6.04 -17.10 1.80
N ALA A 264 -5.16 -17.52 0.89
CA ALA A 264 -3.72 -17.55 1.13
C ALA A 264 -3.13 -16.15 1.39
N LEU A 265 -3.53 -15.14 0.60
CA LEU A 265 -3.09 -13.75 0.79
C LEU A 265 -3.56 -13.17 2.14
N LEU A 266 -4.79 -13.48 2.54
CA LEU A 266 -5.39 -13.04 3.80
C LEU A 266 -4.73 -13.70 5.03
N ALA A 267 -4.25 -14.94 4.89
CA ALA A 267 -3.59 -15.69 5.96
C ALA A 267 -2.11 -15.29 6.20
N THR A 268 -1.55 -14.42 5.35
CA THR A 268 -0.17 -13.93 5.54
C THR A 268 -0.03 -13.14 6.84
N PRO A 269 1.19 -13.02 7.42
CA PRO A 269 1.43 -12.17 8.59
C PRO A 269 1.05 -10.71 8.37
N ALA A 270 1.01 -10.24 7.12
CA ALA A 270 0.57 -8.89 6.79
C ALA A 270 -0.95 -8.70 6.99
N ALA A 271 -1.75 -9.78 6.83
CA ALA A 271 -3.21 -9.78 6.89
C ALA A 271 -3.85 -8.54 6.22
N PRO A 272 -3.63 -8.36 4.90
CA PRO A 272 -4.12 -7.18 4.18
C PRO A 272 -5.64 -7.24 3.94
N ILE A 273 -6.19 -6.15 3.43
CA ILE A 273 -7.46 -6.19 2.70
C ILE A 273 -7.16 -6.73 1.29
N VAL A 274 -7.93 -7.69 0.81
CA VAL A 274 -7.81 -8.25 -0.54
C VAL A 274 -9.13 -8.06 -1.25
N LEU A 275 -9.12 -7.57 -2.49
CA LEU A 275 -10.33 -7.49 -3.31
C LEU A 275 -10.81 -8.91 -3.63
N GLU A 276 -12.11 -9.19 -3.54
CA GLU A 276 -12.74 -10.45 -3.95
C GLU A 276 -14.03 -10.16 -4.72
N GLN A 277 -14.47 -11.12 -5.53
CA GLN A 277 -15.70 -11.04 -6.31
C GLN A 277 -16.93 -10.98 -5.39
N LYS A 278 -17.70 -9.89 -5.49
CA LYS A 278 -18.87 -9.64 -4.65
C LYS A 278 -19.90 -10.78 -4.72
N ARG A 279 -20.04 -11.42 -5.89
CA ARG A 279 -20.96 -12.57 -6.09
C ARG A 279 -20.67 -13.80 -5.21
N LEU A 280 -19.44 -13.93 -4.69
CA LEU A 280 -19.08 -15.01 -3.77
C LEU A 280 -19.57 -14.74 -2.33
N LEU A 281 -20.00 -13.52 -2.05
CA LEU A 281 -20.37 -13.05 -0.72
C LEU A 281 -21.81 -12.47 -0.74
N PRO A 282 -22.82 -13.30 -1.08
CA PRO A 282 -24.20 -12.83 -1.28
C PRO A 282 -24.88 -12.31 -0.01
N THR A 283 -24.30 -12.59 1.16
CA THR A 283 -24.81 -12.10 2.45
C THR A 283 -24.45 -10.64 2.70
N LEU A 284 -23.50 -10.06 1.96
CA LEU A 284 -23.14 -8.65 2.10
C LEU A 284 -24.20 -7.78 1.44
N CYS A 285 -24.59 -6.70 2.10
CA CYS A 285 -25.56 -5.78 1.54
C CYS A 285 -24.97 -5.03 0.33
N ASP A 286 -25.84 -4.58 -0.58
CA ASP A 286 -25.38 -3.99 -1.84
C ASP A 286 -24.55 -2.73 -1.64
N SER A 287 -24.90 -1.97 -0.59
CA SER A 287 -24.24 -0.74 -0.19
C SER A 287 -22.83 -0.90 0.33
N ILE A 288 -22.29 -2.11 0.49
CA ILE A 288 -20.86 -2.27 0.78
C ILE A 288 -19.98 -1.73 -0.36
N ALA A 289 -20.36 -2.02 -1.61
CA ALA A 289 -19.65 -1.61 -2.81
C ALA A 289 -20.66 -1.32 -3.96
N PRO A 290 -21.37 -0.20 -3.92
CA PRO A 290 -22.45 0.10 -4.86
C PRO A 290 -21.92 0.20 -6.30
N GLY A 291 -22.59 -0.48 -7.23
CA GLY A 291 -22.25 -0.47 -8.66
C GLY A 291 -20.99 -1.26 -9.07
N LEU A 292 -20.21 -1.78 -8.11
CA LEU A 292 -18.97 -2.51 -8.36
C LEU A 292 -19.16 -4.03 -8.26
N ASN A 293 -18.26 -4.76 -8.94
CA ASN A 293 -18.25 -6.23 -8.95
C ASN A 293 -17.38 -6.84 -7.85
N GLN A 294 -16.58 -6.03 -7.15
CA GLN A 294 -15.60 -6.46 -6.17
C GLN A 294 -15.78 -5.75 -4.83
N VAL A 295 -15.41 -6.44 -3.76
CA VAL A 295 -15.42 -5.96 -2.38
C VAL A 295 -14.06 -6.22 -1.73
N GLY A 296 -13.57 -5.29 -0.91
CA GLY A 296 -12.36 -5.51 -0.12
C GLY A 296 -12.69 -6.33 1.12
N VAL A 297 -12.13 -7.53 1.23
CA VAL A 297 -12.29 -8.41 2.39
C VAL A 297 -11.02 -8.49 3.22
N MET A 298 -11.15 -8.71 4.52
CA MET A 298 -10.03 -8.93 5.43
C MET A 298 -10.40 -10.00 6.47
N LEU A 299 -9.40 -10.56 7.15
CA LEU A 299 -9.58 -11.48 8.26
C LEU A 299 -9.24 -10.83 9.60
N PRO A 300 -9.67 -11.43 10.73
CA PRO A 300 -9.22 -11.04 12.04
C PRO A 300 -7.70 -11.14 12.11
N SER A 301 -7.05 -10.02 12.42
CA SER A 301 -5.58 -9.89 12.41
C SER A 301 -4.99 -9.58 13.78
N THR A 302 -5.82 -9.22 14.76
CA THR A 302 -5.41 -8.89 16.13
C THR A 302 -6.20 -9.76 17.11
N PRO A 303 -5.71 -9.99 18.34
CA PRO A 303 -6.46 -10.80 19.30
C PRO A 303 -7.83 -10.22 19.60
N LEU A 304 -7.95 -8.89 19.70
CA LEU A 304 -9.24 -8.20 19.83
C LEU A 304 -10.18 -8.49 18.64
N HIS A 305 -9.68 -8.48 17.40
CA HIS A 305 -10.46 -8.85 16.24
C HIS A 305 -10.91 -10.32 16.30
N HIS A 306 -10.04 -11.24 16.72
CA HIS A 306 -10.41 -12.65 16.86
C HIS A 306 -11.53 -12.83 17.88
N LEU A 307 -11.43 -12.21 19.06
CA LEU A 307 -12.48 -12.26 20.08
C LEU A 307 -13.82 -11.74 19.56
N LEU A 308 -13.81 -10.57 18.90
CA LEU A 308 -15.02 -10.01 18.30
C LEU A 308 -15.65 -10.95 17.27
N MET A 309 -14.83 -11.50 16.37
CA MET A 309 -15.31 -12.31 15.25
C MET A 309 -15.73 -13.72 15.65
N GLN A 310 -15.10 -14.30 16.67
CA GLN A 310 -15.50 -15.58 17.28
C GLN A 310 -16.90 -15.52 17.90
N GLU A 311 -17.27 -14.38 18.50
CA GLU A 311 -18.55 -14.20 19.19
C GLU A 311 -19.66 -13.64 18.29
N ILE A 312 -19.33 -12.73 17.36
CA ILE A 312 -20.33 -12.12 16.49
C ILE A 312 -20.71 -13.03 15.32
N LYS A 313 -19.76 -13.81 14.79
CA LYS A 313 -19.93 -14.75 13.67
C LYS A 313 -20.67 -14.14 12.46
N ARG A 314 -20.44 -12.85 12.21
CA ARG A 314 -21.03 -12.09 11.10
C ARG A 314 -19.98 -11.21 10.43
N PRO A 315 -20.07 -10.97 9.12
CA PRO A 315 -19.25 -9.98 8.44
C PRO A 315 -19.44 -8.58 9.03
N LEU A 316 -18.33 -7.90 9.34
CA LEU A 316 -18.33 -6.54 9.87
C LEU A 316 -17.68 -5.58 8.89
N VAL A 317 -18.28 -4.41 8.66
CA VAL A 317 -17.57 -3.31 8.02
C VAL A 317 -16.37 -2.94 8.89
N MET A 318 -15.20 -2.74 8.30
CA MET A 318 -14.00 -2.23 8.97
C MET A 318 -13.42 -1.10 8.13
N THR A 319 -13.96 0.10 8.31
CA THR A 319 -13.48 1.31 7.61
C THR A 319 -12.68 2.19 8.55
N SER A 320 -11.78 3.00 8.03
CA SER A 320 -10.95 3.89 8.84
C SER A 320 -11.79 4.82 9.74
N GLY A 321 -11.40 4.98 11.01
CA GLY A 321 -12.07 5.81 12.01
C GLY A 321 -11.73 7.28 11.88
N ASN A 322 -12.27 7.92 10.84
CA ASN A 322 -12.12 9.34 10.56
C ASN A 322 -13.34 9.91 9.82
N ALA A 323 -13.55 11.21 9.98
CA ALA A 323 -14.35 12.00 9.04
C ALA A 323 -13.71 11.96 7.63
N SER A 324 -14.53 11.98 6.58
CA SER A 324 -14.05 11.88 5.19
C SER A 324 -12.95 12.92 4.89
N GLY A 325 -11.86 12.47 4.27
CA GLY A 325 -10.71 13.32 3.92
C GLY A 325 -9.64 13.47 5.00
N ARG A 326 -9.96 13.24 6.28
CA ARG A 326 -8.98 13.34 7.37
C ARG A 326 -8.28 12.02 7.66
N PRO A 327 -7.07 12.03 8.25
CA PRO A 327 -6.46 10.84 8.82
C PRO A 327 -7.27 10.22 9.97
N PRO A 328 -7.11 8.91 10.25
CA PRO A 328 -7.61 8.26 11.46
C PRO A 328 -7.10 8.91 12.75
N ALA A 329 -7.98 9.00 13.75
CA ALA A 329 -7.59 9.28 15.13
C ALA A 329 -6.66 8.18 15.66
N LEU A 330 -5.73 8.54 16.56
CA LEU A 330 -4.77 7.61 17.17
C LEU A 330 -4.95 7.49 18.69
N ASP A 331 -5.22 8.60 19.37
CA ASP A 331 -5.53 8.63 20.78
C ASP A 331 -7.03 8.57 21.05
N ASN A 332 -7.37 8.21 22.29
CA ASN A 332 -8.75 7.97 22.69
C ASN A 332 -9.58 9.25 22.69
N ASP A 333 -9.00 10.36 23.14
CA ASP A 333 -9.73 11.63 23.31
C ASP A 333 -10.12 12.20 21.95
N ARG A 334 -9.19 12.21 20.98
CA ARG A 334 -9.49 12.59 19.60
C ARG A 334 -10.53 11.67 18.98
N ALA A 335 -10.48 10.36 19.21
CA ALA A 335 -11.48 9.44 18.67
C ALA A 335 -12.88 9.69 19.25
N LEU A 336 -12.97 10.07 20.52
CA LEU A 336 -14.23 10.43 21.18
C LEU A 336 -14.81 11.73 20.64
N THR A 337 -13.97 12.74 20.39
CA THR A 337 -14.41 14.03 19.86
C THR A 337 -14.70 13.98 18.35
N GLU A 338 -13.78 13.45 17.55
CA GLU A 338 -13.87 13.50 16.09
C GLU A 338 -14.86 12.49 15.49
N LEU A 339 -15.23 11.44 16.24
CA LEU A 339 -16.18 10.41 15.78
C LEU A 339 -17.54 10.49 16.49
N ALA A 340 -17.78 11.50 17.34
CA ALA A 340 -19.01 11.67 18.10
C ALA A 340 -20.27 11.67 17.20
N ASP A 341 -20.19 12.32 16.04
CA ASP A 341 -21.31 12.40 15.09
C ASP A 341 -21.46 11.15 14.21
N ILE A 342 -20.57 10.16 14.36
CA ILE A 342 -20.52 8.97 13.52
C ILE A 342 -20.82 7.69 14.32
N ALA A 343 -20.06 7.45 15.38
CA ALA A 343 -20.15 6.24 16.18
C ALA A 343 -21.17 6.38 17.32
N ASP A 344 -21.89 5.29 17.59
CA ASP A 344 -22.80 5.17 18.72
C ASP A 344 -22.08 4.64 19.98
N GLY A 345 -20.85 4.12 19.84
CA GLY A 345 -20.02 3.65 20.95
C GLY A 345 -18.56 3.43 20.57
N TRP A 346 -17.69 3.28 21.58
CA TRP A 346 -16.25 3.18 21.43
C TRP A 346 -15.69 2.01 22.23
N LEU A 347 -14.98 1.10 21.55
CA LEU A 347 -14.13 0.09 22.17
C LEU A 347 -12.68 0.60 22.17
N LEU A 348 -12.26 1.09 23.33
CA LEU A 348 -10.97 1.72 23.59
C LEU A 348 -9.98 0.75 24.24
N HIS A 349 -8.70 1.14 24.26
CA HIS A 349 -7.70 0.54 25.13
C HIS A 349 -6.60 1.54 25.51
N ASP A 350 -5.88 1.24 26.60
CA ASP A 350 -4.83 2.06 27.20
C ASP A 350 -3.43 1.88 26.58
N ARG A 351 -3.23 0.92 25.67
CA ARG A 351 -2.01 0.90 24.84
C ARG A 351 -2.04 2.05 23.81
N ALA A 352 -1.07 2.96 23.88
CA ALA A 352 -0.94 4.02 22.89
C ALA A 352 -0.58 3.47 21.50
N VAL A 353 -1.24 4.00 20.46
CA VAL A 353 -0.83 3.82 19.06
C VAL A 353 0.04 5.01 18.71
N LEU A 354 1.33 4.78 18.53
CA LEU A 354 2.24 5.89 18.32
C LEU A 354 2.33 6.28 16.85
N GLN A 355 2.25 5.31 15.94
CA GLN A 355 2.37 5.53 14.50
C GLN A 355 1.08 5.11 13.81
N ARG A 356 0.50 6.00 13.00
CA ARG A 356 -0.61 5.66 12.11
C ARG A 356 -0.18 4.59 11.12
N MET A 357 -1.01 3.58 10.96
CA MET A 357 -0.80 2.53 9.97
C MET A 357 -2.14 2.05 9.41
N ASP A 358 -2.49 2.53 8.22
CA ASP A 358 -3.68 2.06 7.50
C ASP A 358 -3.52 0.59 7.08
N ASP A 359 -4.63 -0.12 6.86
CA ASP A 359 -4.57 -1.49 6.32
C ASP A 359 -4.06 -1.51 4.88
N SER A 360 -3.16 -2.42 4.53
CA SER A 360 -2.76 -2.60 3.13
C SER A 360 -3.91 -3.11 2.27
N LEU A 361 -3.94 -2.77 0.99
CA LEU A 361 -4.96 -3.21 0.03
C LEU A 361 -4.29 -3.90 -1.15
N LEU A 362 -4.70 -5.13 -1.44
CA LEU A 362 -4.21 -5.96 -2.55
C LEU A 362 -5.34 -6.31 -3.51
N GLN A 363 -4.95 -6.53 -4.76
CA GLN A 363 -5.77 -7.18 -5.77
C GLN A 363 -5.86 -8.69 -5.50
N ARG A 364 -6.82 -9.37 -6.14
CA ARG A 364 -6.99 -10.84 -6.06
C ARG A 364 -5.72 -11.63 -6.39
N ASP A 365 -4.92 -11.09 -7.32
CA ASP A 365 -3.66 -11.67 -7.78
C ASP A 365 -2.44 -11.27 -6.93
N GLY A 366 -2.65 -10.63 -5.77
CA GLY A 366 -1.60 -10.26 -4.83
C GLY A 366 -0.91 -8.93 -5.10
N ARG A 367 -1.19 -8.27 -6.24
CA ARG A 367 -0.60 -6.96 -6.55
C ARG A 367 -1.08 -5.90 -5.59
N ILE A 368 -0.16 -5.08 -5.09
CA ILE A 368 -0.45 -4.05 -4.09
C ILE A 368 -1.14 -2.83 -4.74
N VAL A 369 -2.24 -2.38 -4.14
CA VAL A 369 -2.91 -1.11 -4.45
C VAL A 369 -2.57 -0.05 -3.41
N ARG A 370 -2.47 -0.47 -2.14
CA ARG A 370 -2.03 0.39 -1.02
C ARG A 370 -1.04 -0.36 -0.14
N ARG A 371 0.18 0.16 -0.03
CA ARG A 371 1.24 -0.37 0.83
C ARG A 371 1.24 0.36 2.18
N ALA A 372 0.93 -0.36 3.26
CA ALA A 372 0.91 0.18 4.63
C ALA A 372 1.14 -0.95 5.65
N ARG A 373 0.15 -1.27 6.52
CA ARG A 373 0.28 -2.30 7.58
C ARG A 373 0.73 -3.64 7.02
N GLY A 374 1.63 -4.32 7.73
CA GLY A 374 2.15 -5.63 7.35
C GLY A 374 3.32 -5.60 6.37
N PHE A 375 3.56 -4.45 5.75
CA PHE A 375 4.65 -4.27 4.77
C PHE A 375 5.63 -3.18 5.19
N VAL A 376 5.15 -2.08 5.78
CA VAL A 376 5.99 -0.97 6.22
C VAL A 376 6.51 -1.24 7.64
N PRO A 377 7.84 -1.09 7.90
CA PRO A 377 8.81 -0.37 7.08
C PRO A 377 9.86 -1.28 6.42
N ASP A 378 9.47 -2.45 5.91
CA ASP A 378 10.42 -3.34 5.23
C ASP A 378 11.13 -2.56 4.10
N ALA A 379 12.46 -2.53 4.17
CA ALA A 379 13.31 -1.85 3.20
C ALA A 379 13.31 -2.61 1.86
N ILE A 380 13.37 -1.85 0.78
CA ILE A 380 13.44 -2.36 -0.59
C ILE A 380 14.88 -2.23 -1.05
N GLU A 381 15.48 -3.35 -1.45
CA GLU A 381 16.83 -3.37 -2.00
C GLU A 381 16.82 -2.85 -3.44
N LEU A 382 17.72 -1.91 -3.73
CA LEU A 382 17.90 -1.40 -5.09
C LEU A 382 18.45 -2.48 -6.03
N PRO A 383 18.14 -2.40 -7.34
CA PRO A 383 18.62 -3.36 -8.33
C PRO A 383 20.15 -3.46 -8.43
N PRO A 384 20.68 -4.47 -9.15
CA PRO A 384 22.11 -4.56 -9.42
C PRO A 384 22.66 -3.31 -10.10
N GLY A 385 23.88 -2.92 -9.73
CA GLY A 385 24.58 -1.75 -10.26
C GLY A 385 24.40 -0.45 -9.47
N PHE A 386 23.40 -0.37 -8.59
CA PHE A 386 23.27 0.74 -7.65
C PHE A 386 24.21 0.52 -6.44
N SER A 387 25.02 1.52 -6.12
CA SER A 387 25.89 1.54 -4.94
C SER A 387 26.03 2.95 -4.37
N ASP A 388 26.25 3.04 -3.06
CA ASP A 388 26.69 4.26 -2.37
C ASP A 388 25.79 5.48 -2.56
N ALA A 389 24.46 5.29 -2.65
CA ALA A 389 23.54 6.42 -2.73
C ALA A 389 23.60 7.26 -1.43
N PRO A 390 23.80 8.60 -1.52
CA PRO A 390 23.81 9.46 -0.34
C PRO A 390 22.43 9.49 0.33
N PRO A 391 22.38 9.71 1.66
CA PRO A 391 21.12 9.90 2.39
C PRO A 391 20.21 10.91 1.68
N THR A 392 19.10 10.46 1.13
CA THR A 392 18.21 11.28 0.32
C THR A 392 16.76 11.10 0.74
N LEU A 393 16.04 12.21 0.94
CA LEU A 393 14.61 12.25 1.23
C LEU A 393 13.82 12.46 -0.07
N CYS A 394 13.01 11.49 -0.46
CA CYS A 394 12.09 11.62 -1.60
C CYS A 394 10.68 11.86 -1.08
N VAL A 395 10.05 12.96 -1.51
CA VAL A 395 8.79 13.44 -0.91
C VAL A 395 7.52 12.92 -1.59
N GLY A 396 7.64 12.23 -2.73
CA GLY A 396 6.51 11.66 -3.48
C GLY A 396 5.73 12.69 -4.30
N ALA A 397 4.48 12.33 -4.62
CA ALA A 397 3.46 13.19 -5.24
C ALA A 397 2.41 13.63 -4.20
N ASP A 398 1.51 14.57 -4.50
CA ASP A 398 0.55 15.06 -3.51
C ASP A 398 -0.57 14.07 -3.17
N GLN A 399 -1.02 13.28 -4.15
CA GLN A 399 -2.07 12.29 -3.97
C GLN A 399 -1.50 10.93 -3.59
N LYS A 400 -2.26 10.19 -2.77
CA LYS A 400 -1.88 8.87 -2.24
C LYS A 400 -0.44 8.80 -1.71
N ASN A 401 0.03 9.92 -1.16
CA ASN A 401 1.42 10.22 -0.88
C ASN A 401 2.09 9.14 -0.02
N THR A 402 3.35 8.88 -0.35
CA THR A 402 4.35 8.22 0.46
C THR A 402 5.61 9.08 0.43
N LEU A 403 6.48 8.94 1.43
CA LEU A 403 7.85 9.45 1.40
C LEU A 403 8.84 8.28 1.42
N CYS A 404 10.04 8.48 0.89
CA CYS A 404 11.08 7.44 0.85
C CYS A 404 12.40 7.98 1.40
N LEU A 405 13.02 7.20 2.29
CA LEU A 405 14.39 7.44 2.75
C LEU A 405 15.32 6.51 1.98
N LEU A 406 16.25 7.08 1.22
CA LEU A 406 17.25 6.36 0.44
C LEU A 406 18.62 6.46 1.12
N ARG A 407 19.28 5.33 1.37
CA ARG A 407 20.68 5.27 1.83
C ARG A 407 21.35 4.03 1.27
N GLU A 408 22.58 4.17 0.78
CA GLU A 408 23.39 3.07 0.22
C GLU A 408 22.65 2.34 -0.90
N ARG A 409 22.18 1.10 -0.64
CA ARG A 409 21.47 0.23 -1.57
C ARG A 409 20.04 -0.06 -1.14
N GLN A 410 19.50 0.71 -0.19
CA GLN A 410 18.20 0.45 0.41
C GLN A 410 17.31 1.69 0.38
N ALA A 411 16.03 1.44 0.11
CA ALA A 411 14.98 2.43 0.12
C ALA A 411 13.91 2.04 1.14
N ILE A 412 13.66 2.92 2.11
CA ILE A 412 12.63 2.74 3.13
C ILE A 412 11.44 3.60 2.74
N LEU A 413 10.44 2.97 2.13
CA LEU A 413 9.19 3.62 1.74
C LEU A 413 8.23 3.67 2.94
N SER A 414 7.68 4.84 3.21
CA SER A 414 6.69 5.04 4.27
C SER A 414 5.38 4.33 3.96
N GLN A 415 4.49 4.30 4.96
CA GLN A 415 3.10 3.96 4.75
C GLN A 415 2.39 5.00 3.90
N HIS A 416 1.27 4.60 3.30
CA HIS A 416 0.32 5.50 2.67
C HIS A 416 -0.15 6.58 3.64
N LEU A 417 0.00 7.85 3.24
CA LEU A 417 -0.34 9.01 4.05
C LEU A 417 -1.69 9.61 3.67
N GLY A 418 -2.00 9.61 2.37
CA GLY A 418 -3.25 10.14 1.83
C GLY A 418 -3.01 11.30 0.88
N ASP A 419 -3.85 12.33 0.95
CA ASP A 419 -3.76 13.53 0.11
C ASP A 419 -3.14 14.67 0.93
N LEU A 420 -2.01 15.21 0.47
CA LEU A 420 -1.29 16.26 1.20
C LEU A 420 -2.05 17.60 1.28
N SER A 421 -3.08 17.80 0.45
CA SER A 421 -3.92 19.02 0.50
C SER A 421 -4.78 19.14 1.76
N ASP A 422 -4.90 18.08 2.55
CA ASP A 422 -5.53 18.11 3.86
C ASP A 422 -4.50 18.46 4.96
N ASP A 423 -4.79 19.51 5.74
CA ASP A 423 -3.87 20.03 6.76
C ASP A 423 -3.49 18.98 7.82
N ALA A 424 -4.43 18.11 8.19
CA ALA A 424 -4.17 17.04 9.16
C ALA A 424 -3.23 15.98 8.57
N THR A 425 -3.38 15.66 7.29
CA THR A 425 -2.48 14.78 6.53
C THR A 425 -1.09 15.39 6.41
N LEU A 426 -1.00 16.70 6.11
CA LEU A 426 0.27 17.44 6.05
C LEU A 426 1.01 17.44 7.40
N ALA A 427 0.29 17.68 8.50
CA ALA A 427 0.86 17.62 9.84
C ALA A 427 1.39 16.21 10.18
N GLN A 428 0.63 15.17 9.84
CA GLN A 428 1.08 13.78 10.00
C GLN A 428 2.30 13.46 9.15
N TRP A 429 2.35 13.94 7.91
CA TRP A 429 3.52 13.76 7.04
C TRP A 429 4.80 14.25 7.72
N ARG A 430 4.79 15.45 8.29
CA ARG A 430 5.95 16.04 8.99
C ARG A 430 6.36 15.18 10.20
N GLN A 431 5.40 14.75 11.00
CA GLN A 431 5.65 13.86 12.15
C GLN A 431 6.26 12.52 11.73
N ILE A 432 5.78 11.95 10.62
CA ILE A 432 6.24 10.66 10.11
C ILE A 432 7.64 10.76 9.51
N ARG A 433 7.93 11.82 8.77
CA ARG A 433 9.28 12.14 8.30
C ARG A 433 10.26 12.17 9.48
N ASP A 434 9.99 13.03 10.47
CA ASP A 434 10.90 13.24 11.60
C ASP A 434 11.09 11.95 12.40
N ARG A 435 10.02 11.17 12.54
CA ARG A 435 10.09 9.89 13.22
C ARG A 435 10.91 8.86 12.46
N LEU A 436 10.66 8.66 11.17
CA LEU A 436 11.41 7.69 10.38
C LEU A 436 12.89 8.07 10.34
N CYS A 437 13.21 9.37 10.21
CA CYS A 437 14.58 9.85 10.33
C CYS A 437 15.22 9.48 11.67
N ARG A 438 14.54 9.71 12.80
CA ARG A 438 15.03 9.31 14.13
C ARG A 438 15.16 7.80 14.31
N LEU A 439 14.19 7.01 13.82
CA LEU A 439 14.19 5.56 13.97
C LEU A 439 15.33 4.89 13.20
N TYR A 440 15.68 5.43 12.03
CA TYR A 440 16.72 4.89 11.15
C TYR A 440 18.08 5.59 11.28
N ASP A 441 18.23 6.49 12.25
CA ASP A 441 19.40 7.36 12.41
C ASP A 441 19.82 7.97 11.05
N PHE A 442 18.87 8.67 10.44
CA PHE A 442 18.93 9.12 9.06
C PHE A 442 18.87 10.65 9.00
N THR A 443 19.93 11.24 8.49
CA THR A 443 20.00 12.68 8.19
C THR A 443 20.05 12.86 6.67
N PRO A 444 19.00 13.40 6.04
CA PRO A 444 18.99 13.60 4.60
C PRO A 444 20.03 14.67 4.20
N HIS A 445 20.80 14.39 3.15
CA HIS A 445 21.73 15.32 2.52
C HIS A 445 21.13 15.94 1.26
N HIS A 446 20.15 15.27 0.65
CA HIS A 446 19.46 15.73 -0.56
C HIS A 446 17.94 15.54 -0.39
N ALA A 447 17.17 16.34 -1.13
CA ALA A 447 15.74 16.17 -1.30
C ALA A 447 15.41 15.89 -2.77
N VAL A 448 14.40 15.05 -3.03
CA VAL A 448 13.89 14.77 -4.38
C VAL A 448 12.39 14.99 -4.36
N ALA A 449 11.88 15.74 -5.33
CA ALA A 449 10.46 16.02 -5.46
C ALA A 449 9.97 15.88 -6.90
N ASP A 450 8.64 15.88 -7.07
CA ASP A 450 8.02 15.91 -8.38
C ASP A 450 8.42 17.18 -9.14
N ALA A 451 8.42 17.12 -10.47
CA ALA A 451 8.66 18.28 -11.33
C ALA A 451 7.52 19.32 -11.24
N HIS A 452 6.32 18.92 -10.80
CA HIS A 452 5.17 19.80 -10.69
C HIS A 452 5.47 21.03 -9.81
N PRO A 453 5.41 22.27 -10.33
CA PRO A 453 5.82 23.46 -9.58
C PRO A 453 4.97 23.71 -8.33
N ASP A 454 3.66 23.46 -8.41
CA ASP A 454 2.70 23.86 -7.36
C ASP A 454 2.37 22.76 -6.33
N TYR A 455 3.03 21.60 -6.39
CA TYR A 455 2.76 20.52 -5.43
C TYR A 455 3.18 20.91 -4.01
N LEU A 456 2.36 20.54 -3.03
CA LEU A 456 2.66 20.67 -1.60
C LEU A 456 3.90 19.88 -1.22
N SER A 457 4.05 18.66 -1.76
CA SER A 457 5.27 17.85 -1.63
C SER A 457 6.52 18.60 -2.07
N VAL A 458 6.47 19.34 -3.19
CA VAL A 458 7.59 20.16 -3.67
C VAL A 458 7.92 21.30 -2.70
N ARG A 459 6.91 21.97 -2.15
CA ARG A 459 7.13 22.99 -1.10
C ARG A 459 7.78 22.39 0.15
N LEU A 460 7.35 21.20 0.59
CA LEU A 460 7.98 20.49 1.72
C LEU A 460 9.45 20.14 1.45
N ALA A 461 9.79 19.79 0.21
CA ALA A 461 11.17 19.54 -0.17
C ALA A 461 12.01 20.83 -0.17
N GLN A 462 11.45 21.96 -0.62
CA GLN A 462 12.11 23.27 -0.57
C GLN A 462 12.31 23.77 0.87
N GLU A 463 11.31 23.59 1.75
CA GLU A 463 11.38 23.93 3.17
C GLU A 463 12.52 23.20 3.91
N SER A 464 13.00 22.07 3.38
CA SER A 464 14.12 21.33 3.98
C SER A 464 15.47 22.04 3.87
N GLY A 465 15.61 23.00 2.94
CA GLY A 465 16.88 23.68 2.68
C GLY A 465 17.97 22.80 2.05
N LEU A 466 17.63 21.57 1.67
CA LEU A 466 18.56 20.62 1.06
C LEU A 466 18.69 20.85 -0.45
N PRO A 467 19.83 20.46 -1.08
CA PRO A 467 19.94 20.33 -2.52
C PRO A 467 18.76 19.53 -3.09
N LEU A 468 17.99 20.16 -3.98
CA LEU A 468 16.73 19.63 -4.50
C LEU A 468 16.88 19.12 -5.95
N LEU A 469 16.62 17.83 -6.14
CA LEU A 469 16.45 17.23 -7.46
C LEU A 469 14.96 17.18 -7.81
N ARG A 470 14.59 17.59 -9.03
CA ARG A 470 13.23 17.46 -9.56
C ARG A 470 13.16 16.30 -10.54
N VAL A 471 12.16 15.44 -10.37
CA VAL A 471 11.93 14.25 -11.19
C VAL A 471 10.54 14.32 -11.80
N ARG A 472 10.44 14.01 -13.10
CA ARG A 472 9.14 13.98 -13.78
C ARG A 472 8.27 12.85 -13.24
N HIS A 473 6.98 13.13 -13.05
CA HIS A 473 6.01 12.20 -12.48
C HIS A 473 6.00 10.82 -13.15
N HIS A 474 5.84 10.81 -14.49
CA HIS A 474 5.75 9.57 -15.25
C HIS A 474 7.09 8.83 -15.35
N HIS A 475 8.22 9.54 -15.27
CA HIS A 475 9.54 8.90 -15.16
C HIS A 475 9.66 8.12 -13.85
N ALA A 476 9.21 8.71 -12.73
CA ALA A 476 9.20 8.04 -11.43
C ALA A 476 8.29 6.79 -11.44
N HIS A 477 7.11 6.84 -12.04
CA HIS A 477 6.25 5.64 -12.19
C HIS A 477 6.97 4.50 -12.91
N VAL A 478 7.69 4.80 -13.99
CA VAL A 478 8.40 3.79 -14.79
C VAL A 478 9.61 3.26 -14.04
N ALA A 479 10.41 4.14 -13.43
CA ALA A 479 11.58 3.76 -12.64
C ALA A 479 11.21 2.88 -11.43
N ALA A 480 10.10 3.17 -10.76
CA ALA A 480 9.60 2.35 -9.66
C ALA A 480 9.30 0.91 -10.13
N CYS A 481 8.62 0.77 -11.27
CA CYS A 481 8.31 -0.54 -11.87
C CYS A 481 9.59 -1.29 -12.27
N LEU A 482 10.51 -0.63 -12.99
CA LEU A 482 11.80 -1.24 -13.35
C LEU A 482 12.55 -1.77 -12.12
N ALA A 483 12.60 -0.96 -11.06
CA ALA A 483 13.34 -1.29 -9.86
C ALA A 483 12.73 -2.44 -9.05
N GLU A 484 11.40 -2.53 -8.91
CA GLU A 484 10.80 -3.71 -8.24
C GLU A 484 11.03 -5.01 -9.04
N HIS A 485 11.18 -4.92 -10.36
CA HIS A 485 11.54 -6.03 -11.24
C HIS A 485 13.05 -6.28 -11.34
N ARG A 486 13.85 -5.64 -10.47
CA ARG A 486 15.31 -5.78 -10.38
C ARG A 486 16.05 -5.47 -11.70
N TRP A 487 15.49 -4.59 -12.54
CA TRP A 487 16.16 -4.14 -13.76
C TRP A 487 17.50 -3.47 -13.41
N PRO A 488 18.64 -3.93 -13.94
CA PRO A 488 19.94 -3.37 -13.56
C PRO A 488 20.09 -1.89 -13.91
N LEU A 489 20.95 -1.16 -13.20
CA LEU A 489 21.26 0.25 -13.49
C LEU A 489 21.66 0.45 -14.96
N GLU A 490 22.49 -0.45 -15.50
CA GLU A 490 22.96 -0.46 -16.88
C GLU A 490 22.16 -1.43 -17.77
N GLY A 491 20.92 -1.75 -17.40
CA GLY A 491 20.03 -2.64 -18.18
C GLY A 491 19.57 -2.04 -19.51
N GLY A 492 19.80 -0.75 -19.74
CA GLY A 492 19.36 -0.03 -20.92
C GLY A 492 17.91 0.47 -20.84
N PRO A 493 17.46 1.22 -21.86
CA PRO A 493 16.12 1.80 -21.89
C PRO A 493 15.05 0.76 -22.27
N VAL A 494 13.83 0.99 -21.81
CA VAL A 494 12.62 0.24 -22.19
C VAL A 494 11.60 1.17 -22.84
N ILE A 495 10.61 0.59 -23.52
CA ILE A 495 9.39 1.33 -23.88
C ILE A 495 8.42 1.26 -22.70
N ALA A 496 7.78 2.37 -22.36
CA ALA A 496 6.83 2.43 -21.26
C ALA A 496 5.51 3.06 -21.66
N LEU A 497 4.41 2.45 -21.25
CA LEU A 497 3.07 3.04 -21.24
C LEU A 497 2.77 3.55 -19.83
N ALA A 498 2.75 4.88 -19.66
CA ALA A 498 2.46 5.53 -18.38
C ALA A 498 1.03 6.11 -18.42
N LEU A 499 0.08 5.37 -17.84
CA LEU A 499 -1.36 5.63 -17.94
C LEU A 499 -1.92 6.06 -16.58
N ASP A 500 -2.28 7.34 -16.46
CA ASP A 500 -2.67 7.94 -15.19
C ASP A 500 -3.81 8.95 -15.33
N GLY A 501 -4.24 9.50 -14.20
CA GLY A 501 -5.14 10.64 -14.11
C GLY A 501 -4.46 11.91 -14.61
N THR A 502 -3.49 12.44 -13.88
CA THR A 502 -2.74 13.64 -14.28
C THR A 502 -1.40 13.66 -13.60
N GLY A 503 -0.33 13.88 -14.35
CA GLY A 503 1.00 14.16 -13.81
C GLY A 503 1.69 15.25 -14.61
N TRP A 504 2.66 15.95 -14.01
CA TRP A 504 3.38 17.01 -14.70
C TRP A 504 4.28 16.44 -15.80
N GLY A 505 4.05 16.87 -17.03
CA GLY A 505 4.83 16.51 -18.22
C GLY A 505 5.89 17.56 -18.56
N GLU A 506 6.35 17.55 -19.81
CA GLU A 506 7.32 18.54 -20.32
C GLU A 506 6.70 19.92 -20.54
N ASP A 507 5.54 19.97 -21.19
CA ASP A 507 4.88 21.20 -21.65
C ASP A 507 3.38 21.25 -21.30
N ARG A 508 2.85 20.16 -20.75
CA ARG A 508 1.42 19.94 -20.48
C ARG A 508 1.24 18.91 -19.37
N LEU A 509 0.00 18.69 -18.97
CA LEU A 509 -0.34 17.57 -18.09
C LEU A 509 -0.36 16.27 -18.91
N TRP A 510 0.31 15.25 -18.39
CA TRP A 510 0.38 13.92 -18.99
C TRP A 510 -0.52 12.93 -18.24
N GLY A 511 -0.82 11.82 -18.89
CA GLY A 511 -1.54 10.70 -18.27
C GLY A 511 -1.84 9.56 -19.24
N GLY A 512 -1.27 9.55 -20.44
CA GLY A 512 -1.55 8.57 -21.48
C GLY A 512 -0.40 8.50 -22.47
N GLU A 513 0.81 8.42 -21.93
CA GLU A 513 2.04 8.59 -22.71
C GLU A 513 2.72 7.26 -23.02
N CYS A 514 3.34 7.20 -24.19
CA CYS A 514 4.37 6.25 -24.55
C CYS A 514 5.75 6.92 -24.43
N LEU A 515 6.64 6.29 -23.68
CA LEU A 515 7.95 6.84 -23.31
C LEU A 515 9.07 5.85 -23.64
N LYS A 516 10.28 6.35 -23.93
CA LYS A 516 11.52 5.57 -23.92
C LYS A 516 12.32 5.96 -22.68
N VAL A 517 12.52 5.02 -21.76
CA VAL A 517 12.95 5.34 -20.40
C VAL A 517 14.02 4.38 -19.89
N ASP A 518 15.06 4.94 -19.30
CA ASP A 518 15.94 4.26 -18.34
C ASP A 518 15.92 5.02 -17.00
N TYR A 519 16.77 4.65 -16.03
CA TYR A 519 16.79 5.32 -14.74
C TYR A 519 17.25 6.79 -14.77
N ARG A 520 17.96 7.22 -15.83
CA ARG A 520 18.56 8.56 -15.96
C ARG A 520 17.85 9.43 -17.00
N ARG A 521 17.19 8.83 -17.99
CA ARG A 521 16.60 9.51 -19.15
C ARG A 521 15.17 9.07 -19.36
N CYS A 522 14.32 10.04 -19.71
CA CYS A 522 12.92 9.82 -20.06
C CYS A 522 12.58 10.65 -21.30
N GLN A 523 12.41 9.99 -22.43
CA GLN A 523 12.04 10.60 -23.70
C GLN A 523 10.56 10.33 -23.99
N HIS A 524 9.82 11.40 -24.30
CA HIS A 524 8.44 11.28 -24.76
C HIS A 524 8.39 10.86 -26.24
N LEU A 525 7.63 9.80 -26.54
CA LEU A 525 7.52 9.26 -27.89
C LEU A 525 6.19 9.60 -28.56
N GLY A 526 5.12 9.73 -27.78
CA GLY A 526 3.77 9.89 -28.28
C GLY A 526 2.73 9.48 -27.24
N GLY A 527 1.46 9.41 -27.62
CA GLY A 527 0.40 9.07 -26.67
C GLY A 527 -0.99 9.50 -27.10
N LEU A 528 -1.86 9.70 -26.11
CA LEU A 528 -3.14 10.36 -26.30
C LEU A 528 -2.94 11.83 -26.71
N PRO A 529 -3.76 12.36 -27.63
CA PRO A 529 -3.75 13.79 -27.89
C PRO A 529 -4.25 14.55 -26.66
N ALA A 530 -3.69 15.73 -26.41
CA ALA A 530 -4.10 16.55 -25.29
C ALA A 530 -5.49 17.17 -25.53
N VAL A 531 -6.31 17.16 -24.48
CA VAL A 531 -7.66 17.75 -24.46
C VAL A 531 -7.74 18.71 -23.28
N ALA A 532 -8.52 19.78 -23.43
CA ALA A 532 -8.73 20.75 -22.35
C ALA A 532 -9.37 20.08 -21.12
N LEU A 533 -8.99 20.53 -19.93
CA LEU A 533 -9.64 20.18 -18.66
C LEU A 533 -10.44 21.40 -18.16
N PRO A 534 -11.72 21.55 -18.55
CA PRO A 534 -12.46 22.77 -18.26
C PRO A 534 -12.66 22.94 -16.76
N GLY A 535 -12.14 24.02 -16.16
CA GLY A 535 -12.14 24.23 -14.71
C GLY A 535 -11.04 23.48 -13.95
N GLY A 536 -9.99 23.02 -14.63
CA GLY A 536 -8.83 22.36 -14.03
C GLY A 536 -9.22 21.14 -13.19
N SER A 537 -8.92 21.17 -11.89
CA SER A 537 -9.22 20.09 -10.94
C SER A 537 -10.71 19.78 -10.77
N LEU A 538 -11.63 20.64 -11.24
CA LEU A 538 -13.05 20.28 -11.29
C LEU A 538 -13.32 19.17 -12.32
N ALA A 539 -12.56 19.11 -13.42
CA ALA A 539 -12.72 18.10 -14.44
C ALA A 539 -12.43 16.68 -13.91
N SER A 540 -11.56 16.53 -12.91
CA SER A 540 -11.32 15.24 -12.24
C SER A 540 -12.42 14.82 -11.25
N ARG A 541 -13.34 15.75 -10.91
CA ARG A 541 -14.46 15.49 -9.98
C ARG A 541 -15.81 15.48 -10.69
N GLN A 542 -15.90 16.05 -11.90
CA GLN A 542 -17.14 16.21 -12.65
C GLN A 542 -16.94 15.64 -14.07
N PRO A 543 -17.20 14.33 -14.27
CA PRO A 543 -16.86 13.61 -15.50
C PRO A 543 -17.43 14.24 -16.78
N TRP A 544 -18.61 14.85 -16.68
CA TRP A 544 -19.28 15.53 -17.80
C TRP A 544 -18.44 16.66 -18.42
N ARG A 545 -17.54 17.29 -17.65
CA ARG A 545 -16.62 18.31 -18.17
C ARG A 545 -15.62 17.73 -19.16
N ASN A 546 -15.14 16.50 -18.91
CA ASN A 546 -14.25 15.80 -19.84
C ASN A 546 -15.02 15.38 -21.09
N LEU A 547 -16.25 14.87 -20.93
CA LEU A 547 -17.09 14.55 -22.08
C LEU A 547 -17.31 15.77 -22.97
N LEU A 548 -17.67 16.92 -22.39
CA LEU A 548 -17.83 18.18 -23.12
C LEU A 548 -16.56 18.54 -23.92
N ALA A 549 -15.39 18.49 -23.28
CA ALA A 549 -14.13 18.82 -23.93
C ALA A 549 -13.76 17.84 -25.06
N HIS A 550 -13.99 16.54 -24.85
CA HIS A 550 -13.75 15.52 -25.87
C HIS A 550 -14.70 15.63 -27.06
N LEU A 551 -16.00 15.83 -26.81
CA LEU A 551 -16.98 16.04 -27.88
C LEU A 551 -16.66 17.29 -28.68
N GLN A 552 -16.36 18.42 -28.01
CA GLN A 552 -15.99 19.65 -28.69
C GLN A 552 -14.72 19.50 -29.54
N ALA A 553 -13.73 18.75 -29.06
CA ALA A 553 -12.46 18.59 -29.76
C ALA A 553 -12.54 17.65 -30.97
N TRP A 554 -13.38 16.61 -30.90
CA TRP A 554 -13.28 15.47 -31.83
C TRP A 554 -14.57 15.13 -32.59
N VAL A 555 -15.71 15.72 -32.21
CA VAL A 555 -17.03 15.31 -32.71
C VAL A 555 -17.79 16.51 -33.28
N PRO A 556 -17.95 16.60 -34.62
CA PRO A 556 -18.78 17.62 -35.25
C PRO A 556 -20.24 17.50 -34.82
N ASP A 557 -20.95 18.63 -34.71
CA ASP A 557 -22.37 18.72 -34.36
C ASP A 557 -22.77 17.90 -33.12
N TRP A 558 -21.85 17.74 -32.16
CA TRP A 558 -22.02 16.87 -30.99
C TRP A 558 -23.27 17.20 -30.17
N GLN A 559 -23.77 18.44 -30.23
CA GLN A 559 -24.97 18.88 -29.51
C GLN A 559 -26.24 18.10 -29.93
N ARG A 560 -26.23 17.46 -31.11
CA ARG A 560 -27.35 16.65 -31.61
C ARG A 560 -27.33 15.20 -31.11
N LEU A 561 -26.27 14.79 -30.41
CA LEU A 561 -26.12 13.42 -29.95
C LEU A 561 -26.94 13.16 -28.68
N PRO A 562 -27.51 11.95 -28.51
CA PRO A 562 -28.19 11.58 -27.26
C PRO A 562 -27.29 11.71 -26.02
N GLU A 563 -26.02 11.33 -26.15
CA GLU A 563 -25.01 11.41 -25.09
C GLU A 563 -24.72 12.85 -24.64
N ALA A 564 -25.05 13.85 -25.47
CA ALA A 564 -24.87 15.26 -25.16
C ALA A 564 -26.05 15.87 -24.39
N HIS A 565 -27.18 15.17 -24.27
CA HIS A 565 -28.41 15.76 -23.71
C HIS A 565 -28.21 16.33 -22.30
N ALA A 566 -27.54 15.57 -21.41
CA ALA A 566 -27.21 16.02 -20.06
C ALA A 566 -26.20 17.19 -20.04
N LEU A 567 -25.35 17.32 -21.07
CA LEU A 567 -24.43 18.46 -21.17
C LEU A 567 -25.17 19.75 -21.50
N LEU A 568 -26.26 19.67 -22.27
CA LEU A 568 -27.03 20.83 -22.68
C LEU A 568 -27.75 21.51 -21.53
N SER A 569 -28.02 20.78 -20.42
CA SER A 569 -28.55 21.37 -19.18
C SER A 569 -27.49 22.10 -18.33
N HIS A 570 -26.20 21.93 -18.64
CA HIS A 570 -25.11 22.65 -17.96
C HIS A 570 -24.76 23.96 -18.68
N PRO A 571 -24.05 24.90 -18.03
CA PRO A 571 -23.53 26.10 -18.68
C PRO A 571 -22.31 25.76 -19.57
N TRP A 572 -22.54 24.97 -20.62
CA TRP A 572 -21.48 24.45 -21.49
C TRP A 572 -20.89 25.53 -22.40
N GLN A 573 -21.69 26.49 -22.89
CA GLN A 573 -21.19 27.53 -23.81
C GLN A 573 -20.14 28.46 -23.17
N PRO A 574 -20.36 29.03 -21.96
CA PRO A 574 -19.31 29.82 -21.29
C PRO A 574 -18.06 28.99 -21.00
N LEU A 575 -18.23 27.71 -20.68
CA LEU A 575 -17.13 26.82 -20.36
C LEU A 575 -16.27 26.50 -21.60
N LEU A 576 -16.89 26.31 -22.77
CA LEU A 576 -16.16 26.17 -24.03
C LEU A 576 -15.42 27.45 -24.42
N ARG A 577 -16.05 28.62 -24.28
CA ARG A 577 -15.37 29.91 -24.50
C ARG A 577 -14.17 30.09 -23.58
N ALA A 578 -14.26 29.64 -22.32
CA ALA A 578 -13.13 29.65 -21.39
C ALA A 578 -12.01 28.71 -21.88
N CYS A 579 -12.35 27.54 -22.42
CA CYS A 579 -11.37 26.61 -23.00
C CYS A 579 -10.67 27.22 -24.23
N GLU A 580 -11.42 27.83 -25.14
CA GLU A 580 -10.88 28.52 -26.33
C GLU A 580 -9.90 29.63 -25.95
N ARG A 581 -10.16 30.33 -24.83
CA ARG A 581 -9.31 31.40 -24.30
C ARG A 581 -8.22 30.91 -23.35
N GLY A 582 -8.12 29.62 -23.08
CA GLY A 582 -7.14 29.04 -22.14
C GLY A 582 -7.36 29.43 -20.66
N ILE A 583 -8.56 29.87 -20.28
CA ILE A 583 -8.87 30.32 -18.92
C ILE A 583 -9.26 29.11 -18.07
N ASN A 584 -8.45 28.76 -17.06
CA ASN A 584 -8.66 27.62 -16.17
C ASN A 584 -8.96 26.31 -16.93
N ALA A 585 -8.33 26.13 -18.09
CA ALA A 585 -8.56 24.99 -18.98
C ALA A 585 -7.21 24.41 -19.46
N PRO A 586 -6.37 23.90 -18.54
CA PRO A 586 -5.09 23.32 -18.92
C PRO A 586 -5.29 22.12 -19.86
N GLN A 587 -4.34 21.90 -20.75
CA GLN A 587 -4.35 20.78 -21.68
C GLN A 587 -3.77 19.52 -21.03
N ALA A 588 -4.44 18.37 -21.21
CA ALA A 588 -4.01 17.10 -20.67
C ALA A 588 -4.18 15.93 -21.64
N SER A 589 -3.14 15.11 -21.81
CA SER A 589 -3.18 13.83 -22.54
C SER A 589 -3.55 12.68 -21.60
N SER A 590 -4.66 12.82 -20.88
CA SER A 590 -4.99 11.94 -19.75
C SER A 590 -5.84 10.72 -20.12
N THR A 591 -5.35 9.53 -19.77
CA THR A 591 -6.14 8.29 -19.89
C THR A 591 -7.28 8.29 -18.87
N GLY A 592 -7.02 8.70 -17.62
CA GLY A 592 -8.06 8.77 -16.59
C GLY A 592 -9.22 9.70 -16.96
N ARG A 593 -8.94 10.85 -17.58
CA ARG A 593 -9.99 11.79 -18.03
C ARG A 593 -10.76 11.27 -19.25
N LEU A 594 -10.11 10.48 -20.12
CA LEU A 594 -10.82 9.76 -21.19
C LEU A 594 -11.78 8.71 -20.64
N PHE A 595 -11.40 7.98 -19.60
CA PHE A 595 -12.31 7.09 -18.85
C PHE A 595 -13.49 7.86 -18.27
N ASP A 596 -13.26 9.00 -17.64
CA ASP A 596 -14.31 9.86 -17.09
C ASP A 596 -15.29 10.33 -18.20
N ALA A 597 -14.77 10.72 -19.37
CA ALA A 597 -15.59 11.14 -20.50
C ALA A 597 -16.49 9.99 -21.01
N VAL A 598 -15.95 8.79 -21.20
CA VAL A 598 -16.74 7.63 -21.65
C VAL A 598 -17.76 7.21 -20.60
N ALA A 599 -17.39 7.23 -19.32
CA ALA A 599 -18.30 6.91 -18.22
C ALA A 599 -19.49 7.89 -18.15
N ALA A 600 -19.23 9.18 -18.38
CA ALA A 600 -20.26 10.21 -18.48
C ALA A 600 -21.17 10.00 -19.71
N ALA A 601 -20.60 9.64 -20.87
CA ALA A 601 -21.37 9.38 -22.09
C ALA A 601 -22.34 8.19 -21.92
N LEU A 602 -21.96 7.19 -21.14
CA LEU A 602 -22.81 6.04 -20.81
C LEU A 602 -23.74 6.27 -19.63
N ALA A 603 -23.71 7.46 -19.00
CA ALA A 603 -24.46 7.79 -17.78
C ALA A 603 -24.29 6.74 -16.66
N CYS A 604 -23.08 6.16 -16.55
CA CYS A 604 -22.79 5.11 -15.55
C CYS A 604 -22.05 5.63 -14.31
N ALA A 605 -21.64 6.90 -14.33
CA ALA A 605 -21.00 7.60 -13.23
C ALA A 605 -21.87 8.77 -12.76
N PRO A 606 -21.81 9.15 -11.46
CA PRO A 606 -22.52 10.32 -10.97
C PRO A 606 -21.95 11.60 -11.58
N GLU A 607 -22.76 12.67 -11.60
CA GLU A 607 -22.33 13.99 -12.10
C GLU A 607 -21.11 14.54 -11.35
N LYS A 608 -21.05 14.26 -10.04
CA LYS A 608 -19.93 14.60 -9.17
C LYS A 608 -19.43 13.34 -8.48
N LEU A 609 -18.16 13.01 -8.72
CA LEU A 609 -17.49 11.90 -8.08
C LEU A 609 -17.28 12.19 -6.59
N SER A 610 -17.46 11.15 -5.79
CA SER A 610 -17.24 11.11 -4.34
C SER A 610 -15.86 10.60 -3.96
N TYR A 611 -15.14 9.95 -4.88
CA TYR A 611 -13.74 9.57 -4.72
C TYR A 611 -13.03 9.50 -6.08
N GLU A 612 -11.70 9.57 -6.03
CA GLU A 612 -10.85 9.51 -7.21
C GLU A 612 -10.95 8.13 -7.90
N GLY A 613 -11.11 8.14 -9.23
CA GLY A 613 -11.22 6.92 -10.04
C GLY A 613 -12.61 6.27 -10.04
N GLU A 614 -13.62 6.86 -9.37
CA GLU A 614 -14.96 6.30 -9.26
C GLU A 614 -15.60 5.96 -10.62
N ALA A 615 -15.57 6.91 -11.57
CA ALA A 615 -16.10 6.70 -12.92
C ALA A 615 -15.38 5.54 -13.65
N ALA A 616 -14.05 5.47 -13.56
CA ALA A 616 -13.28 4.40 -14.17
C ALA A 616 -13.60 3.02 -13.56
N CYS A 617 -13.79 2.95 -12.23
CA CYS A 617 -14.20 1.73 -11.54
C CYS A 617 -15.61 1.27 -11.94
N LEU A 618 -16.57 2.20 -12.02
CA LEU A 618 -17.95 1.90 -12.45
C LEU A 618 -17.99 1.45 -13.91
N LEU A 619 -17.21 2.10 -14.79
CA LEU A 619 -17.10 1.75 -16.19
C LEU A 619 -16.48 0.35 -16.38
N GLN A 620 -15.44 0.01 -15.62
CA GLN A 620 -14.87 -1.33 -15.60
C GLN A 620 -15.91 -2.36 -15.16
N ALA A 621 -16.60 -2.09 -14.05
CA ALA A 621 -17.60 -3.01 -13.52
C ALA A 621 -18.75 -3.26 -14.51
N LEU A 622 -19.18 -2.21 -15.21
CA LEU A 622 -20.19 -2.29 -16.27
C LEU A 622 -19.73 -3.14 -17.46
N ALA A 623 -18.48 -2.97 -17.91
CA ALA A 623 -17.90 -3.76 -18.99
C ALA A 623 -17.76 -5.25 -18.60
N GLU A 624 -17.26 -5.53 -17.39
CA GLU A 624 -17.08 -6.89 -16.88
C GLU A 624 -18.39 -7.66 -16.71
N ARG A 625 -19.47 -6.99 -16.30
CA ARG A 625 -20.80 -7.62 -16.19
C ARG A 625 -21.37 -8.06 -17.53
N HIS A 626 -21.03 -7.36 -18.61
CA HIS A 626 -21.43 -7.75 -19.96
C HIS A 626 -20.54 -8.86 -20.51
N GLY A 627 -19.22 -8.75 -20.31
CA GLY A 627 -18.23 -9.66 -20.85
C GLY A 627 -17.78 -9.29 -22.28
N PRO A 628 -16.92 -10.13 -22.88
CA PRO A 628 -16.37 -9.89 -24.21
C PRO A 628 -17.41 -9.81 -25.32
N VAL A 629 -17.22 -8.88 -26.27
CA VAL A 629 -18.12 -8.67 -27.40
C VAL A 629 -17.34 -8.28 -28.66
N THR A 630 -17.76 -8.76 -29.82
CA THR A 630 -17.23 -8.28 -31.10
C THR A 630 -17.78 -6.89 -31.40
N HIS A 631 -16.90 -5.94 -31.75
CA HIS A 631 -17.30 -4.55 -32.02
C HIS A 631 -16.48 -3.92 -33.15
N PRO A 632 -17.00 -2.86 -33.81
CA PRO A 632 -16.29 -2.14 -34.87
C PRO A 632 -15.38 -1.02 -34.35
N VAL A 633 -15.41 -0.71 -33.05
CA VAL A 633 -14.69 0.43 -32.48
C VAL A 633 -13.18 0.20 -32.48
N THR A 634 -12.42 1.19 -32.95
CA THR A 634 -10.96 1.19 -33.00
C THR A 634 -10.40 2.51 -32.45
N LEU A 635 -9.13 2.49 -32.06
CA LEU A 635 -8.35 3.68 -31.74
C LEU A 635 -7.04 3.66 -32.54
N PRO A 636 -7.07 4.09 -33.82
CA PRO A 636 -5.93 3.98 -34.71
C PRO A 636 -4.74 4.83 -34.27
N LEU A 637 -3.53 4.44 -34.70
CA LEU A 637 -2.32 5.23 -34.56
C LEU A 637 -2.10 6.10 -35.80
N ARG A 638 -1.99 7.43 -35.63
CA ARG A 638 -1.58 8.37 -36.68
C ARG A 638 -0.26 9.03 -36.28
N GLY A 639 0.83 8.65 -36.95
CA GLY A 639 2.17 9.03 -36.53
C GLY A 639 2.46 8.50 -35.13
N ASN A 640 2.67 9.40 -34.17
CA ASN A 640 2.88 9.06 -32.77
C ASN A 640 1.68 9.38 -31.85
N ARG A 641 0.50 9.62 -32.42
CA ARG A 641 -0.70 9.97 -31.64
C ARG A 641 -1.86 9.04 -31.93
N LEU A 642 -2.66 8.77 -30.90
CA LEU A 642 -3.90 8.02 -31.03
C LEU A 642 -5.01 8.90 -31.63
N ASP A 643 -5.76 8.34 -32.57
CA ASP A 643 -6.79 9.06 -33.32
C ASP A 643 -8.15 9.01 -32.62
N LEU A 644 -8.38 9.99 -31.75
CA LEU A 644 -9.64 10.14 -31.02
C LEU A 644 -10.83 10.52 -31.93
N VAL A 645 -10.60 11.10 -33.11
CA VAL A 645 -11.70 11.41 -34.05
C VAL A 645 -12.35 10.12 -34.54
N THR A 646 -11.54 9.18 -35.01
CA THR A 646 -12.03 7.87 -35.47
C THR A 646 -12.68 7.11 -34.33
N PHE A 647 -12.07 7.10 -33.14
CA PHE A 647 -12.62 6.43 -31.97
C PHE A 647 -14.01 6.95 -31.59
N TRP A 648 -14.16 8.26 -31.37
CA TRP A 648 -15.44 8.82 -30.93
C TRP A 648 -16.51 8.64 -32.00
N HIS A 649 -16.18 8.84 -33.28
CA HIS A 649 -17.12 8.61 -34.37
C HIS A 649 -17.63 7.16 -34.42
N GLN A 650 -16.73 6.18 -34.34
CA GLN A 650 -17.11 4.76 -34.36
C GLN A 650 -17.89 4.36 -33.09
N TRP A 651 -17.45 4.82 -31.92
CA TRP A 651 -18.04 4.44 -30.63
C TRP A 651 -19.42 5.08 -30.38
N LEU A 652 -19.65 6.30 -30.86
CA LEU A 652 -20.96 6.98 -30.79
C LEU A 652 -21.96 6.41 -31.79
N ASN A 653 -21.51 6.03 -32.99
CA ASN A 653 -22.39 5.46 -34.02
C ASN A 653 -22.70 3.98 -33.81
N TRP A 654 -21.91 3.26 -33.00
CA TRP A 654 -22.18 1.86 -32.70
C TRP A 654 -23.28 1.71 -31.64
N ARG A 655 -24.48 1.34 -32.11
CA ARG A 655 -25.64 1.08 -31.26
C ARG A 655 -25.52 -0.31 -30.60
N ALA A 656 -25.15 -0.32 -29.33
CA ALA A 656 -25.07 -1.52 -28.50
C ALA A 656 -25.45 -1.20 -27.05
N ALA A 657 -25.68 -2.24 -26.24
CA ALA A 657 -25.94 -2.08 -24.81
C ALA A 657 -24.80 -1.33 -24.11
N PRO A 658 -25.05 -0.54 -23.03
CA PRO A 658 -24.00 0.21 -22.34
C PRO A 658 -22.81 -0.64 -21.89
N GLY A 659 -23.07 -1.87 -21.41
CA GLY A 659 -22.01 -2.83 -21.07
C GLY A 659 -21.13 -3.24 -22.25
N ALA A 660 -21.72 -3.46 -23.42
CA ALA A 660 -20.98 -3.77 -24.65
C ALA A 660 -20.12 -2.58 -25.09
N ARG A 661 -20.67 -1.36 -25.03
CA ARG A 661 -19.93 -0.12 -25.36
C ARG A 661 -18.79 0.15 -24.38
N ALA A 662 -19.01 -0.12 -23.08
CA ALA A 662 -17.97 -0.03 -22.06
C ALA A 662 -16.83 -1.03 -22.33
N TRP A 663 -17.16 -2.28 -22.68
CA TRP A 663 -16.16 -3.29 -23.05
C TRP A 663 -15.38 -2.89 -24.30
N ALA A 664 -16.09 -2.46 -25.36
CA ALA A 664 -15.48 -2.03 -26.61
C ALA A 664 -14.51 -0.85 -26.45
N PHE A 665 -14.82 0.09 -25.54
CA PHE A 665 -13.89 1.16 -25.18
C PHE A 665 -12.59 0.61 -24.58
N HIS A 666 -12.67 -0.28 -23.59
CA HIS A 666 -11.48 -0.86 -22.96
C HIS A 666 -10.62 -1.62 -23.98
N ASP A 667 -11.26 -2.39 -24.87
CA ASP A 667 -10.55 -3.14 -25.90
C ASP A 667 -9.90 -2.24 -26.95
N ALA A 668 -10.65 -1.27 -27.49
CA ALA A 668 -10.12 -0.33 -28.48
C ALA A 668 -8.96 0.51 -27.93
N LEU A 669 -9.08 0.98 -26.68
CA LEU A 669 -8.01 1.71 -26.00
C LEU A 669 -6.77 0.84 -25.82
N ALA A 670 -6.94 -0.39 -25.32
CA ALA A 670 -5.83 -1.33 -25.14
C ALA A 670 -5.13 -1.63 -26.47
N HIS A 671 -5.90 -1.87 -27.53
CA HIS A 671 -5.37 -2.15 -28.86
C HIS A 671 -4.57 -0.95 -29.40
N GLY A 672 -5.12 0.26 -29.34
CA GLY A 672 -4.43 1.47 -29.80
C GLY A 672 -3.12 1.72 -29.05
N LEU A 673 -3.14 1.62 -27.73
CA LEU A 673 -1.94 1.76 -26.89
C LEU A 673 -0.91 0.67 -27.18
N ALA A 674 -1.33 -0.58 -27.37
CA ALA A 674 -0.44 -1.68 -27.74
C ALA A 674 0.20 -1.45 -29.12
N MET A 675 -0.55 -0.94 -30.10
CA MET A 675 0.00 -0.59 -31.41
C MET A 675 1.04 0.53 -31.33
N LEU A 676 0.79 1.57 -30.53
CA LEU A 676 1.76 2.63 -30.25
C LEU A 676 3.04 2.09 -29.61
N ALA A 677 2.89 1.26 -28.57
CA ALA A 677 4.01 0.59 -27.89
C ALA A 677 4.83 -0.29 -28.85
N ARG A 678 4.16 -1.14 -29.65
CA ARG A 678 4.79 -2.03 -30.63
C ARG A 678 5.55 -1.27 -31.70
N HIS A 679 4.98 -0.19 -32.22
CA HIS A 679 5.64 0.67 -33.21
C HIS A 679 6.98 1.22 -32.70
N HIS A 680 7.00 1.71 -31.45
CA HIS A 680 8.21 2.25 -30.86
C HIS A 680 9.20 1.18 -30.36
N ALA A 681 8.71 0.04 -29.90
CA ALA A 681 9.53 -1.12 -29.54
C ALA A 681 10.29 -1.64 -30.77
N GLN A 682 9.60 -1.82 -31.90
CA GLN A 682 10.20 -2.26 -33.15
C GLN A 682 11.22 -1.26 -33.70
N SER A 683 10.89 0.04 -33.74
CA SER A 683 11.80 1.07 -34.27
C SER A 683 13.03 1.31 -33.37
N SER A 684 12.94 0.98 -32.08
CA SER A 684 14.07 1.08 -31.13
C SER A 684 14.83 -0.23 -30.93
N GLY A 685 14.38 -1.35 -31.49
CA GLY A 685 14.95 -2.67 -31.24
C GLY A 685 14.81 -3.13 -29.78
N LEU A 686 13.75 -2.73 -29.09
CA LEU A 686 13.49 -3.06 -27.69
C LEU A 686 12.37 -4.10 -27.58
N ASP A 687 12.51 -5.08 -26.70
CA ASP A 687 11.56 -6.19 -26.51
C ASP A 687 10.80 -6.14 -25.18
N THR A 688 11.27 -5.28 -24.27
CA THR A 688 10.77 -5.15 -22.90
C THR A 688 9.96 -3.88 -22.77
N LEU A 689 8.77 -4.01 -22.18
CA LEU A 689 7.86 -2.91 -21.89
C LEU A 689 7.53 -2.80 -20.42
N VAL A 690 7.29 -1.57 -19.98
CA VAL A 690 6.69 -1.25 -18.68
C VAL A 690 5.29 -0.69 -18.91
N CYS A 691 4.31 -1.16 -18.14
CA CYS A 691 2.98 -0.58 -18.11
C CYS A 691 2.65 -0.17 -16.67
N THR A 692 2.53 1.13 -16.43
CA THR A 692 2.43 1.71 -15.08
C THR A 692 1.48 2.93 -15.04
N GLY A 693 1.29 3.54 -13.87
CA GLY A 693 0.35 4.62 -13.62
C GLY A 693 -0.99 4.13 -13.06
N GLY A 694 -1.74 5.02 -12.41
CA GLY A 694 -2.94 4.67 -11.64
C GLY A 694 -4.03 3.92 -12.43
N VAL A 695 -4.12 4.14 -13.75
CA VAL A 695 -5.12 3.48 -14.60
C VAL A 695 -4.83 1.99 -14.78
N ILE A 696 -3.59 1.53 -14.59
CA ILE A 696 -3.20 0.11 -14.67
C ILE A 696 -3.81 -0.75 -13.55
N HIS A 697 -4.38 -0.12 -12.52
CA HIS A 697 -5.24 -0.84 -11.57
C HIS A 697 -6.51 -1.42 -12.23
N ASN A 698 -6.93 -0.90 -13.38
CA ASN A 698 -8.05 -1.45 -14.16
C ASN A 698 -7.68 -2.83 -14.71
N ALA A 699 -8.32 -3.87 -14.16
CA ALA A 699 -7.98 -5.26 -14.46
C ALA A 699 -8.36 -5.65 -15.90
N LEU A 700 -9.47 -5.11 -16.42
CA LEU A 700 -9.90 -5.34 -17.79
C LEU A 700 -8.90 -4.72 -18.77
N LEU A 701 -8.53 -3.46 -18.59
CA LEU A 701 -7.53 -2.78 -19.43
C LEU A 701 -6.20 -3.53 -19.43
N ARG A 702 -5.70 -3.95 -18.25
CA ARG A 702 -4.46 -4.73 -18.17
C ARG A 702 -4.55 -6.05 -18.95
N THR A 703 -5.66 -6.76 -18.81
CA THR A 703 -5.90 -8.02 -19.52
C THR A 703 -5.91 -7.81 -21.03
N ARG A 704 -6.60 -6.77 -21.51
CA ARG A 704 -6.65 -6.43 -22.94
C ARG A 704 -5.30 -5.93 -23.46
N LEU A 705 -4.56 -5.13 -22.70
CA LEU A 705 -3.21 -4.69 -23.06
C LEU A 705 -2.27 -5.88 -23.21
N THR A 706 -2.28 -6.81 -22.25
CA THR A 706 -1.47 -8.03 -22.31
C THR A 706 -1.80 -8.86 -23.55
N TYR A 707 -3.09 -8.98 -23.88
CA TYR A 707 -3.54 -9.66 -25.10
C TYR A 707 -2.99 -9.01 -26.38
N TRP A 708 -3.07 -7.68 -26.52
CA TRP A 708 -2.66 -6.97 -27.73
C TRP A 708 -1.15 -6.74 -27.86
N LEU A 709 -0.41 -6.71 -26.75
CA LEU A 709 1.05 -6.61 -26.75
C LEU A 709 1.73 -7.92 -27.18
N GLY A 710 1.02 -9.04 -27.11
CA GLY A 710 1.46 -10.32 -27.66
C GLY A 710 2.73 -10.84 -26.97
N SER A 711 3.78 -11.10 -27.75
CA SER A 711 5.03 -11.72 -27.27
C SER A 711 6.01 -10.75 -26.60
N LEU A 712 5.69 -9.46 -26.51
CA LEU A 712 6.55 -8.48 -25.84
C LEU A 712 6.61 -8.75 -24.34
N ARG A 713 7.80 -8.64 -23.75
CA ARG A 713 7.97 -8.85 -22.31
C ARG A 713 7.40 -7.66 -21.55
N CYS A 714 6.23 -7.84 -20.93
CA CYS A 714 5.54 -6.77 -20.21
C CYS A 714 5.79 -6.84 -18.70
N LEU A 715 6.28 -5.74 -18.13
CA LEU A 715 6.47 -5.53 -16.70
C LEU A 715 5.34 -4.65 -16.17
N PHE A 716 4.61 -5.15 -15.17
CA PHE A 716 3.56 -4.43 -14.46
C PHE A 716 3.93 -4.29 -12.98
N PRO A 717 3.56 -3.17 -12.33
CA PRO A 717 3.69 -3.02 -10.88
C PRO A 717 3.00 -4.14 -10.10
N ALA A 718 3.70 -4.71 -9.12
CA ALA A 718 3.23 -5.83 -8.31
C ALA A 718 3.48 -5.64 -6.80
N GLN A 719 4.72 -5.38 -6.39
CA GLN A 719 5.09 -5.21 -4.98
C GLN A 719 4.90 -3.76 -4.51
N LEU A 720 4.77 -2.83 -5.46
CA LEU A 720 4.44 -1.43 -5.25
C LEU A 720 3.12 -1.08 -5.96
N PRO A 721 2.38 -0.06 -5.46
CA PRO A 721 1.23 0.48 -6.17
C PRO A 721 1.59 0.94 -7.58
N ALA A 722 0.70 0.71 -8.55
CA ALA A 722 0.88 1.25 -9.90
C ALA A 722 0.67 2.78 -9.96
N GLY A 723 -0.14 3.33 -9.05
CA GLY A 723 -0.34 4.78 -8.91
C GLY A 723 0.63 5.46 -7.95
N ASP A 724 0.28 6.69 -7.55
CA ASP A 724 1.17 7.67 -6.89
C ASP A 724 1.86 7.20 -5.60
N GLY A 725 1.33 6.17 -4.95
CA GLY A 725 1.94 5.57 -3.76
C GLY A 725 3.35 5.02 -3.99
N ALA A 726 3.78 4.84 -5.24
CA ALA A 726 5.13 4.40 -5.60
C ALA A 726 6.06 5.54 -6.09
N ILE A 727 5.56 6.77 -6.27
CA ILE A 727 6.35 7.87 -6.85
C ILE A 727 7.58 8.20 -6.02
N ALA A 728 7.49 8.20 -4.69
CA ALA A 728 8.65 8.45 -3.83
C ALA A 728 9.76 7.40 -3.99
N PHE A 729 9.39 6.15 -4.27
CA PHE A 729 10.39 5.11 -4.57
C PHE A 729 11.00 5.31 -5.97
N GLY A 730 10.18 5.65 -6.98
CA GLY A 730 10.69 6.01 -8.30
C GLY A 730 11.67 7.18 -8.27
N GLN A 731 11.34 8.23 -7.52
CA GLN A 731 12.22 9.37 -7.22
C GLN A 731 13.55 8.91 -6.60
N ALA A 732 13.51 8.01 -5.63
CA ALA A 732 14.70 7.48 -4.97
C ALA A 732 15.63 6.75 -5.95
N VAL A 733 15.08 5.88 -6.81
CA VAL A 733 15.90 5.12 -7.76
C VAL A 733 16.50 6.03 -8.83
N ILE A 734 15.74 7.01 -9.33
CA ILE A 734 16.24 8.00 -10.30
C ILE A 734 17.36 8.83 -9.69
N ALA A 735 17.17 9.31 -8.46
CA ALA A 735 18.20 10.06 -7.74
C ALA A 735 19.45 9.20 -7.52
N ALA A 736 19.30 7.95 -7.09
CA ALA A 736 20.41 7.01 -6.95
C ALA A 736 21.19 6.82 -8.26
N ALA A 737 20.49 6.71 -9.40
CA ALA A 737 21.12 6.56 -10.72
C ALA A 737 21.90 7.80 -11.17
N HIS A 738 21.45 9.00 -10.76
CA HIS A 738 22.18 10.25 -11.01
C HIS A 738 23.42 10.38 -10.10
N PHE A 739 23.31 10.01 -8.83
CA PHE A 739 24.44 10.04 -7.90
C PHE A 739 25.49 8.97 -8.22
N SER A 740 25.08 7.83 -8.78
CA SER A 740 25.98 6.71 -9.15
C SER A 740 26.76 6.95 -10.46
N SER A 741 27.14 8.18 -10.77
CA SER A 741 27.93 8.47 -11.99
C SER A 741 29.26 7.69 -11.96
N PRO A 742 29.75 7.21 -13.12
CA PRO A 742 30.90 6.31 -13.17
C PRO A 742 32.08 6.98 -12.48
N GLN A 743 32.73 6.27 -11.55
CA GLN A 743 34.07 6.62 -11.13
C GLN A 743 34.88 6.83 -12.42
N ASP A 744 35.42 8.04 -12.59
CA ASP A 744 36.50 8.26 -13.54
C ASP A 744 37.49 7.12 -13.32
N LYS A 745 37.64 6.29 -14.35
CA LYS A 745 38.80 5.40 -14.46
C LYS A 745 39.99 6.32 -14.69
N SER A 746 40.49 6.94 -13.62
CA SER A 746 41.81 7.58 -13.57
C SER A 746 42.85 6.52 -13.27
#